data_AF-K0NEV1-F1
#
_entry.id   AF-K0NEV1-F1
#
_cell.length_a   1.000
_cell.length_b   1.000
_cell.length_c   1.000
_cell.angle_alpha   90.00
_cell.angle_beta   90.00
_cell.angle_gamma   90.00
#
_symmetry.space_group_name_H-M   'P 1'
#
loop_
_entity.id
_entity.type
_entity.pdbx_description
1 polymer ?
#
loop_
_entity_poly.entity_id
_entity_poly.type
_entity_poly.pdbx_seq_one_letter_code
_entity_poly.pdbx_strand_id
1 'polypeptide(L)'
;MFFKKAIKIVFFLFLGFFMVLFFVFLNLPHIVEPKIKEKLQQVLNSKDIEFDIQKIGFSNTVISKIRIGKGIFIDLLNIDYGFYDYDIKYLPGINLPSIHLSEMTVSGLNVHASLDDNNQFEIHGFTIPGTSKDQTRQPDTSLLSFLPKKIVLQNAKIILHAFDDEFLIPFDVLSNLSATDEKIFVRALLYPFGEKLNIRITYDLHKGVEFLKLEGKSFDLEHMNTLLSQKTKGVQLKGPVDFNLVSSSLQKKWDMHISQVVVGQPVEMSVADVAATFLIDNKKISAGGTFNIAWPMLPLTRMQYAVTIDLKKDHKFDVTLENSKIQHCEFAHGSTLVDIKQPEFKAGFSGTQSKGKGKISLDLKQGRIQNQKQELAFADTKLSLDIDVDLTGKGKGLSSKWMLAANKVKIKSDLVQSAFPLAEGSGVFFFDRNNIPSGNMILKASKGNLRSSKFNIKASGIDFKIPIHYPNTGKRSYGTYFIPAISYNNQHNFSTRGRIFQTDSKEFRVSGGLDFKTVKDVTAQFSSIIGFEKGLWASLDFKTNPVKLTYEDIKKLIPQKLDSADIEITAWANGKADYSHHQLNTSMQVNINDGKIHMPDMNFTATGINTTVDFNDLLVPETVPGQMLTIDSIEVNKIKIADAKIRFSLEDASSLLIENIRFKWCNGLVSSESIRFPQKNNAYFLTLYCDRLELTQLLKQMGLFNSQGTGTLNGRIPVIYSDGNIAFDNGFLFSTPGSGGKVMIENAGRITAGIPMDSPQFVQLDIAQEALKDFDYKWAKLIFNSFEDMLYVNMELDGKPSKLLPFEYRKELGGFIRVDASSPGSSFQGIKLDVNLNLPFNEVMKFGNKLKSILN
;
A
#
# COMPACT_ATOMS: atom_id res chain seq x y z
N MET A 1 -88.42 -98.19 7.82
CA MET A 1 -88.62 -96.93 8.57
C MET A 1 -87.33 -96.37 9.25
N PHE A 2 -86.18 -97.07 9.21
CA PHE A 2 -84.94 -96.65 9.89
C PHE A 2 -84.05 -95.64 9.14
N PHE A 3 -84.12 -95.54 7.80
CA PHE A 3 -83.22 -94.70 6.99
C PHE A 3 -83.50 -93.18 7.10
N LYS A 4 -84.77 -92.77 7.28
CA LYS A 4 -85.15 -91.35 7.50
C LYS A 4 -84.72 -90.80 8.87
N LYS A 5 -84.51 -91.66 9.88
CA LYS A 5 -84.05 -91.25 11.22
C LYS A 5 -82.53 -91.01 11.24
N ALA A 6 -81.76 -91.86 10.55
CA ALA A 6 -80.30 -91.74 10.46
C ALA A 6 -79.86 -90.47 9.72
N ILE A 7 -80.52 -90.10 8.60
CA ILE A 7 -80.19 -88.88 7.84
C ILE A 7 -80.50 -87.61 8.64
N LYS A 8 -81.59 -87.56 9.42
CA LYS A 8 -81.84 -86.41 10.30
C LYS A 8 -80.80 -86.29 11.41
N ILE A 9 -80.38 -87.40 12.02
CA ILE A 9 -79.34 -87.40 13.06
C ILE A 9 -77.98 -87.01 12.47
N VAL A 10 -77.61 -87.53 11.30
CA VAL A 10 -76.38 -87.14 10.60
C VAL A 10 -76.42 -85.69 10.17
N PHE A 11 -77.56 -85.17 9.68
CA PHE A 11 -77.71 -83.75 9.35
C PHE A 11 -77.64 -82.85 10.58
N PHE A 12 -78.26 -83.20 11.72
CA PHE A 12 -78.13 -82.45 12.97
C PHE A 12 -76.74 -82.59 13.62
N LEU A 13 -76.06 -83.72 13.43
CA LEU A 13 -74.66 -83.88 13.82
C LEU A 13 -73.74 -83.06 12.91
N PHE A 14 -73.98 -83.02 11.59
CA PHE A 14 -73.24 -82.18 10.66
C PHE A 14 -73.52 -80.70 10.89
N LEU A 15 -74.77 -80.32 11.17
CA LEU A 15 -75.17 -78.94 11.47
C LEU A 15 -74.65 -78.50 12.84
N GLY A 16 -74.66 -79.39 13.84
CA GLY A 16 -74.07 -79.16 15.16
C GLY A 16 -72.54 -79.10 15.09
N PHE A 17 -71.91 -79.99 14.32
CA PHE A 17 -70.48 -79.95 14.04
C PHE A 17 -70.10 -78.70 13.24
N PHE A 18 -70.92 -78.28 12.27
CA PHE A 18 -70.73 -77.05 11.50
C PHE A 18 -70.98 -75.81 12.37
N MET A 19 -71.96 -75.82 13.28
CA MET A 19 -72.16 -74.75 14.26
C MET A 19 -71.01 -74.68 15.26
N VAL A 20 -70.46 -75.82 15.70
CA VAL A 20 -69.28 -75.87 16.58
C VAL A 20 -68.03 -75.42 15.82
N LEU A 21 -67.81 -75.86 14.59
CA LEU A 21 -66.73 -75.37 13.72
C LEU A 21 -66.88 -73.88 13.42
N PHE A 22 -68.09 -73.41 13.16
CA PHE A 22 -68.39 -72.01 12.90
C PHE A 22 -68.24 -71.15 14.15
N PHE A 23 -68.64 -71.66 15.32
CA PHE A 23 -68.43 -71.02 16.62
C PHE A 23 -66.94 -71.00 16.98
N VAL A 24 -66.20 -72.09 16.77
CA VAL A 24 -64.74 -72.17 16.93
C VAL A 24 -64.04 -71.26 15.93
N PHE A 25 -64.53 -71.14 14.70
CA PHE A 25 -63.98 -70.26 13.66
C PHE A 25 -64.24 -68.77 13.96
N LEU A 26 -65.44 -68.42 14.43
CA LEU A 26 -65.81 -67.06 14.85
C LEU A 26 -65.07 -66.64 16.14
N ASN A 27 -64.86 -67.56 17.07
CA ASN A 27 -64.11 -67.31 18.32
C ASN A 27 -62.62 -67.67 18.22
N LEU A 28 -62.14 -68.08 17.04
CA LEU A 28 -60.76 -68.48 16.81
C LEU A 28 -59.76 -67.38 17.23
N PRO A 29 -60.02 -66.09 16.96
CA PRO A 29 -59.18 -65.00 17.48
C PRO A 29 -59.03 -65.06 19.01
N HIS A 30 -60.13 -65.15 19.77
CA HIS A 30 -60.10 -65.21 21.23
C HIS A 30 -59.44 -66.48 21.81
N ILE A 31 -59.49 -67.61 21.11
CA ILE A 31 -58.85 -68.87 21.55
C ILE A 31 -57.34 -68.84 21.30
N VAL A 32 -56.91 -68.25 20.18
CA VAL A 32 -55.54 -68.30 19.69
C VAL A 32 -54.69 -67.15 20.24
N GLU A 33 -55.28 -65.98 20.48
CA GLU A 33 -54.62 -64.77 20.97
C GLU A 33 -53.76 -64.99 22.23
N PRO A 34 -54.22 -65.68 23.30
CA PRO A 34 -53.40 -65.90 24.51
C PRO A 34 -52.15 -66.76 24.23
N LYS A 35 -52.28 -67.77 23.36
CA LYS A 35 -51.17 -68.67 23.00
C LYS A 35 -50.13 -67.98 22.11
N ILE A 36 -50.59 -67.13 21.18
CA ILE A 36 -49.68 -66.31 20.36
C ILE A 36 -48.98 -65.28 21.25
N LYS A 37 -49.70 -64.66 22.19
CA LYS A 37 -49.15 -63.69 23.14
C LYS A 37 -48.03 -64.28 23.99
N GLU A 38 -48.23 -65.48 24.57
CA GLU A 38 -47.21 -66.17 25.36
C GLU A 38 -45.94 -66.48 24.54
N LYS A 39 -46.11 -66.98 23.31
CA LYS A 39 -44.97 -67.25 22.40
C LYS A 39 -44.25 -65.98 21.94
N LEU A 40 -44.97 -64.91 21.60
CA LEU A 40 -44.37 -63.64 21.19
C LEU A 40 -43.61 -62.97 22.34
N GLN A 41 -44.12 -63.04 23.57
CA GLN A 41 -43.42 -62.54 24.76
C GLN A 41 -42.10 -63.28 25.01
N GLN A 42 -42.06 -64.60 24.75
CA GLN A 42 -40.82 -65.39 24.81
C GLN A 42 -39.82 -65.00 23.71
N VAL A 43 -40.28 -64.80 22.48
CA VAL A 43 -39.41 -64.51 21.32
C VAL A 43 -38.86 -63.08 21.36
N LEU A 44 -39.69 -62.09 21.70
CA LEU A 44 -39.32 -60.67 21.70
C LEU A 44 -38.69 -60.21 23.02
N ASN A 45 -38.57 -61.11 24.01
CA ASN A 45 -38.04 -60.83 25.35
C ASN A 45 -38.63 -59.57 26.00
N SER A 46 -39.92 -59.33 25.77
CA SER A 46 -40.67 -58.18 26.27
C SER A 46 -41.95 -58.67 26.96
N LYS A 47 -42.19 -58.20 28.19
CA LYS A 47 -43.39 -58.56 28.98
C LYS A 47 -44.63 -57.75 28.57
N ASP A 48 -44.43 -56.62 27.90
CA ASP A 48 -45.48 -55.64 27.59
C ASP A 48 -45.82 -55.72 26.09
N ILE A 49 -46.58 -56.75 25.70
CA ILE A 49 -47.11 -56.86 24.33
C ILE A 49 -48.64 -56.87 24.41
N GLU A 50 -49.30 -55.97 23.71
CA GLU A 50 -50.76 -55.90 23.57
C GLU A 50 -51.11 -55.94 22.08
N PHE A 51 -52.14 -56.67 21.69
CA PHE A 51 -52.66 -56.68 20.32
C PHE A 51 -54.07 -57.28 20.31
N ASP A 52 -54.87 -56.86 19.33
CA ASP A 52 -56.21 -57.39 19.10
C ASP A 52 -56.20 -58.17 17.78
N ILE A 53 -56.47 -59.49 17.81
CA ILE A 53 -56.65 -60.25 16.55
C ILE A 53 -58.05 -59.97 16.02
N GLN A 54 -58.16 -59.24 14.90
CA GLN A 54 -59.46 -58.92 14.29
C GLN A 54 -60.02 -60.09 13.48
N LYS A 55 -59.13 -60.82 12.79
CA LYS A 55 -59.52 -61.90 11.88
C LYS A 55 -58.38 -62.89 11.69
N ILE A 56 -58.68 -64.18 11.80
CA ILE A 56 -57.83 -65.27 11.31
C ILE A 56 -58.62 -65.99 10.22
N GLY A 57 -58.24 -65.80 8.96
CA GLY A 57 -58.87 -66.42 7.79
C GLY A 57 -58.09 -67.61 7.25
N PHE A 58 -58.58 -68.21 6.16
CA PHE A 58 -57.87 -69.32 5.49
C PHE A 58 -56.59 -68.83 4.77
N SER A 59 -56.52 -67.60 4.28
CA SER A 59 -55.37 -67.10 3.51
C SER A 59 -54.83 -65.76 4.00
N ASN A 60 -55.36 -65.25 5.10
CA ASN A 60 -55.12 -63.88 5.56
C ASN A 60 -55.41 -63.78 7.06
N THR A 61 -54.55 -63.09 7.80
CA THR A 61 -54.76 -62.73 9.21
C THR A 61 -54.58 -61.23 9.41
N VAL A 62 -55.50 -60.60 10.14
CA VAL A 62 -55.49 -59.17 10.46
C VAL A 62 -55.40 -58.98 11.98
N ILE A 63 -54.39 -58.25 12.42
CA ILE A 63 -54.11 -57.90 13.82
C ILE A 63 -54.08 -56.38 13.93
N SER A 64 -54.65 -55.81 14.99
CA SER A 64 -54.72 -54.36 15.19
C SER A 64 -54.27 -53.94 16.58
N LYS A 65 -53.99 -52.65 16.76
CA LYS A 65 -53.59 -52.03 18.03
C LYS A 65 -52.42 -52.77 18.69
N ILE A 66 -51.42 -53.15 17.91
CA ILE A 66 -50.25 -53.85 18.43
C ILE A 66 -49.38 -52.83 19.15
N ARG A 67 -49.06 -53.10 20.40
CA ARG A 67 -48.13 -52.33 21.23
C ARG A 67 -47.04 -53.26 21.72
N ILE A 68 -45.80 -52.89 21.50
CA ILE A 68 -44.62 -53.62 21.98
C ILE A 68 -43.82 -52.66 22.86
N GLY A 69 -43.84 -52.89 24.17
CA GLY A 69 -43.27 -52.01 25.18
C GLY A 69 -43.91 -50.62 25.18
N LYS A 70 -43.10 -49.61 25.49
CA LYS A 70 -43.47 -48.19 25.37
C LYS A 70 -43.03 -47.56 24.04
N GLY A 71 -42.25 -48.29 23.24
CA GLY A 71 -41.53 -47.72 22.09
C GLY A 71 -42.12 -48.03 20.73
N ILE A 72 -42.93 -49.07 20.57
CA ILE A 72 -43.44 -49.48 19.25
C ILE A 72 -44.96 -49.63 19.30
N PHE A 73 -45.66 -48.93 18.42
CA PHE A 73 -47.10 -49.02 18.24
C PHE A 73 -47.40 -49.28 16.77
N ILE A 74 -48.35 -50.16 16.46
CA ILE A 74 -48.78 -50.47 15.09
C ILE A 74 -50.30 -50.50 15.08
N ASP A 75 -50.91 -49.70 14.22
CA ASP A 75 -52.37 -49.64 14.12
C ASP A 75 -52.95 -50.93 13.52
N LEU A 76 -52.34 -51.43 12.44
CA LEU A 76 -52.80 -52.60 11.69
C LEU A 76 -51.63 -53.42 11.13
N LEU A 77 -51.71 -54.74 11.27
CA LEU A 77 -50.82 -55.72 10.68
C LEU A 77 -51.67 -56.74 9.91
N ASN A 78 -51.48 -56.79 8.61
CA ASN A 78 -52.11 -57.74 7.71
C ASN A 78 -51.07 -58.75 7.22
N ILE A 79 -51.35 -60.05 7.34
CA ILE A 79 -50.45 -61.14 6.96
C ILE A 79 -51.20 -62.05 5.99
N ASP A 80 -50.79 -62.04 4.73
CA ASP A 80 -51.28 -62.95 3.69
C ASP A 80 -50.42 -64.22 3.65
N TYR A 81 -51.06 -65.37 3.58
CA TYR A 81 -50.40 -66.67 3.52
C TYR A 81 -51.15 -67.66 2.63
N GLY A 82 -50.39 -68.59 2.06
CA GLY A 82 -50.89 -69.70 1.25
C GLY A 82 -50.51 -71.05 1.83
N PHE A 83 -51.28 -72.06 1.46
CA PHE A 83 -51.03 -73.46 1.78
C PHE A 83 -50.58 -74.18 0.51
N TYR A 84 -49.33 -74.67 0.47
CA TYR A 84 -48.84 -75.55 -0.59
C TYR A 84 -48.53 -76.94 -0.01
N ASP A 85 -48.72 -77.96 -0.84
CA ASP A 85 -48.46 -79.36 -0.50
C ASP A 85 -46.98 -79.66 -0.78
N TYR A 86 -46.12 -79.50 0.24
CA TYR A 86 -44.78 -80.07 0.24
C TYR A 86 -44.73 -81.20 1.27
N ASP A 87 -44.23 -82.35 0.81
CA ASP A 87 -44.24 -83.66 1.45
C ASP A 87 -43.45 -83.66 2.79
N ILE A 88 -44.12 -83.37 3.90
CA ILE A 88 -43.55 -83.47 5.25
C ILE A 88 -43.79 -84.90 5.76
N LYS A 89 -42.75 -85.74 5.70
CA LYS A 89 -42.72 -87.09 6.28
C LYS A 89 -42.68 -87.06 7.81
N TYR A 90 -43.79 -86.76 8.46
CA TYR A 90 -44.01 -87.10 9.86
C TYR A 90 -45.45 -87.61 10.02
N LEU A 91 -45.59 -88.94 10.08
CA LEU A 91 -46.79 -89.79 10.06
C LEU A 91 -47.34 -90.17 8.66
N PRO A 92 -47.47 -91.48 8.34
CA PRO A 92 -48.05 -91.92 7.08
C PRO A 92 -49.56 -91.69 7.10
N GLY A 93 -50.05 -90.78 6.24
CA GLY A 93 -51.48 -90.61 5.93
C GLY A 93 -52.10 -89.23 6.15
N ILE A 94 -51.36 -88.22 6.63
CA ILE A 94 -51.87 -86.85 6.77
C ILE A 94 -50.81 -85.84 6.28
N ASN A 95 -50.96 -85.33 5.05
CA ASN A 95 -50.19 -84.17 4.58
C ASN A 95 -50.80 -82.90 5.17
N LEU A 96 -50.10 -82.28 6.12
CA LEU A 96 -50.44 -80.94 6.60
C LEU A 96 -49.68 -79.91 5.72
N PRO A 97 -50.37 -78.94 5.11
CA PRO A 97 -49.71 -77.96 4.25
C PRO A 97 -48.78 -77.04 5.04
N SER A 98 -47.59 -76.76 4.49
CA SER A 98 -46.69 -75.76 5.05
C SER A 98 -47.23 -74.35 4.77
N ILE A 99 -47.32 -73.53 5.82
CA ILE A 99 -47.75 -72.13 5.74
C ILE A 99 -46.63 -71.32 5.09
N HIS A 100 -46.89 -70.72 3.94
CA HIS A 100 -45.96 -69.80 3.29
C HIS A 100 -46.51 -68.38 3.33
N LEU A 101 -45.76 -67.46 3.95
CA LEU A 101 -46.13 -66.05 4.04
C LEU A 101 -45.86 -65.35 2.70
N SER A 102 -46.90 -64.81 2.06
CA SER A 102 -46.78 -64.13 0.76
C SER A 102 -46.51 -62.63 0.91
N GLU A 103 -47.32 -61.94 1.72
CA GLU A 103 -47.21 -60.50 1.92
C GLU A 103 -47.53 -60.14 3.38
N MET A 104 -46.76 -59.23 3.94
CA MET A 104 -47.02 -58.65 5.26
C MET A 104 -47.14 -57.13 5.10
N THR A 105 -48.31 -56.58 5.39
CA THR A 105 -48.53 -55.13 5.40
C THR A 105 -48.67 -54.62 6.82
N VAL A 106 -47.84 -53.66 7.20
CA VAL A 106 -47.88 -52.95 8.49
C VAL A 106 -48.31 -51.52 8.21
N SER A 107 -49.40 -51.09 8.80
CA SER A 107 -49.92 -49.72 8.66
C SER A 107 -49.93 -49.01 10.01
N GLY A 108 -49.49 -47.75 10.04
CA GLY A 108 -49.51 -46.92 11.24
C GLY A 108 -48.45 -47.30 12.28
N LEU A 109 -47.26 -47.74 11.83
CA LEU A 109 -46.14 -48.06 12.72
C LEU A 109 -45.53 -46.77 13.31
N ASN A 110 -45.59 -46.60 14.62
CA ASN A 110 -44.96 -45.52 15.38
C ASN A 110 -43.82 -46.09 16.21
N VAL A 111 -42.61 -45.59 15.98
CA VAL A 111 -41.40 -45.99 16.72
C VAL A 111 -40.89 -44.80 17.52
N HIS A 112 -40.94 -44.88 18.85
CA HIS A 112 -40.31 -43.91 19.74
C HIS A 112 -38.87 -44.33 20.04
N ALA A 113 -37.95 -43.44 19.72
CA ALA A 113 -36.53 -43.66 19.89
C ALA A 113 -35.85 -42.43 20.50
N SER A 114 -34.68 -42.65 21.11
CA SER A 114 -33.78 -41.59 21.56
C SER A 114 -32.34 -41.89 21.16
N LEU A 115 -31.48 -40.89 21.25
CA LEU A 115 -30.04 -41.08 21.19
C LEU A 115 -29.48 -41.25 22.61
N ASP A 116 -28.63 -42.26 22.82
CA ASP A 116 -27.88 -42.44 24.07
C ASP A 116 -26.72 -41.42 24.20
N ASP A 117 -26.02 -41.43 25.33
CA ASP A 117 -24.86 -40.53 25.59
C ASP A 117 -23.71 -40.70 24.57
N ASN A 118 -23.69 -41.82 23.82
CA ASN A 118 -22.73 -42.13 22.76
C ASN A 118 -23.28 -41.83 21.35
N ASN A 119 -24.45 -41.21 21.24
CA ASN A 119 -25.23 -40.99 20.01
C ASN A 119 -25.65 -42.27 19.27
N GLN A 120 -25.88 -43.36 19.99
CA GLN A 120 -26.47 -44.59 19.46
C GLN A 120 -27.99 -44.54 19.53
N PHE A 121 -28.64 -45.10 18.51
CA PHE A 121 -30.10 -45.14 18.41
C PHE A 121 -30.66 -46.20 19.37
N GLU A 122 -31.48 -45.77 20.33
CA GLU A 122 -32.16 -46.64 21.28
C GLU A 122 -33.67 -46.55 21.07
N ILE A 123 -34.34 -47.69 20.89
CA ILE A 123 -35.80 -47.76 20.83
C ILE A 123 -36.30 -48.00 22.26
N HIS A 124 -37.19 -47.15 22.74
CA HIS A 124 -37.64 -47.17 24.14
C HIS A 124 -38.29 -48.50 24.51
N GLY A 125 -37.67 -49.26 25.42
CA GLY A 125 -38.22 -50.53 25.89
C GLY A 125 -38.15 -51.69 24.89
N PHE A 126 -37.30 -51.59 23.86
CA PHE A 126 -37.05 -52.68 22.92
C PHE A 126 -35.54 -52.88 22.70
N THR A 127 -35.03 -54.07 23.04
CA THR A 127 -33.63 -54.46 22.79
C THR A 127 -33.57 -55.38 21.57
N ILE A 128 -32.89 -54.95 20.51
CA ILE A 128 -32.73 -55.77 19.29
C ILE A 128 -31.92 -57.03 19.63
N PRO A 129 -32.42 -58.25 19.32
CA PRO A 129 -31.67 -59.48 19.54
C PRO A 129 -30.41 -59.50 18.63
N GLY A 130 -29.20 -59.54 19.22
CA GLY A 130 -27.97 -59.82 18.47
C GLY A 130 -26.84 -58.79 18.50
N THR A 131 -26.84 -57.78 19.37
CA THR A 131 -25.71 -56.83 19.50
C THR A 131 -24.51 -57.35 20.35
N SER A 132 -24.46 -58.65 20.62
CA SER A 132 -23.31 -59.33 21.27
C SER A 132 -22.18 -59.58 20.26
N LYS A 133 -20.93 -59.33 20.67
CA LYS A 133 -19.69 -59.46 19.87
C LYS A 133 -19.29 -60.90 19.48
N ASP A 134 -20.12 -61.91 19.72
CA ASP A 134 -19.83 -63.30 19.31
C ASP A 134 -20.35 -63.60 17.90
N GLN A 135 -19.54 -63.27 16.90
CA GLN A 135 -19.74 -63.73 15.52
C GLN A 135 -19.01 -65.07 15.29
N THR A 136 -19.62 -66.18 15.71
CA THR A 136 -19.26 -67.55 15.25
C THR A 136 -20.46 -68.52 15.21
N ARG A 137 -21.70 -68.03 15.07
CA ARG A 137 -22.84 -68.91 14.71
C ARG A 137 -23.21 -68.71 13.25
N GLN A 138 -23.15 -69.79 12.47
CA GLN A 138 -23.79 -69.86 11.15
C GLN A 138 -25.28 -69.51 11.30
N PRO A 139 -25.85 -68.66 10.42
CA PRO A 139 -27.27 -68.37 10.45
C PRO A 139 -28.06 -69.66 10.19
N ASP A 140 -28.97 -69.97 11.10
CA ASP A 140 -29.87 -71.11 10.97
C ASP A 140 -30.85 -70.82 9.81
N THR A 141 -30.64 -71.48 8.67
CA THR A 141 -31.43 -71.29 7.43
C THR A 141 -32.89 -71.74 7.58
N SER A 142 -33.23 -72.39 8.69
CA SER A 142 -34.62 -72.78 9.02
C SER A 142 -35.56 -71.59 9.26
N LEU A 143 -35.04 -70.37 9.48
CA LEU A 143 -35.86 -69.15 9.62
C LEU A 143 -36.27 -68.53 8.28
N LEU A 144 -35.58 -68.86 7.17
CA LEU A 144 -35.86 -68.28 5.85
C LEU A 144 -37.21 -68.74 5.28
N SER A 145 -37.65 -69.95 5.63
CA SER A 145 -38.95 -70.51 5.24
C SER A 145 -40.14 -69.76 5.85
N PHE A 146 -39.91 -69.01 6.94
CA PHE A 146 -40.92 -68.26 7.68
C PHE A 146 -40.90 -66.75 7.39
N LEU A 147 -40.03 -66.25 6.51
CA LEU A 147 -40.03 -64.84 6.11
C LEU A 147 -41.04 -64.59 4.98
N PRO A 148 -41.83 -63.50 5.03
CA PRO A 148 -42.74 -63.14 3.94
C PRO A 148 -41.98 -62.75 2.68
N LYS A 149 -42.52 -63.11 1.50
CA LYS A 149 -41.94 -62.72 0.20
C LYS A 149 -41.93 -61.20 -0.01
N LYS A 150 -42.90 -60.49 0.58
CA LYS A 150 -43.04 -59.04 0.48
C LYS A 150 -43.44 -58.44 1.83
N ILE A 151 -42.79 -57.36 2.24
CA ILE A 151 -43.17 -56.56 3.42
C ILE A 151 -43.46 -55.14 2.97
N VAL A 152 -44.58 -54.60 3.39
CA VAL A 152 -45.03 -53.23 3.09
C VAL A 152 -45.26 -52.50 4.41
N LEU A 153 -44.49 -51.46 4.69
CA LEU A 153 -44.73 -50.52 5.78
C LEU A 153 -45.35 -49.26 5.17
N GLN A 154 -46.52 -48.85 5.66
CA GLN A 154 -47.25 -47.68 5.20
C GLN A 154 -47.64 -46.77 6.37
N ASN A 155 -47.61 -45.46 6.15
CA ASN A 155 -47.99 -44.46 7.15
C ASN A 155 -47.21 -44.65 8.46
N ALA A 156 -45.95 -45.08 8.38
CA ALA A 156 -45.11 -45.25 9.56
C ALA A 156 -44.45 -43.93 9.92
N LYS A 157 -44.07 -43.75 11.19
CA LYS A 157 -43.26 -42.62 11.66
C LYS A 157 -42.30 -43.04 12.77
N ILE A 158 -41.14 -42.41 12.76
CA ILE A 158 -40.20 -42.44 13.87
C ILE A 158 -40.36 -41.13 14.63
N ILE A 159 -40.52 -41.21 15.95
CA ILE A 159 -40.48 -40.08 16.87
C ILE A 159 -39.14 -40.18 17.57
N LEU A 160 -38.18 -39.36 17.14
CA LEU A 160 -36.81 -39.38 17.63
C LEU A 160 -36.59 -38.21 18.59
N HIS A 161 -36.34 -38.52 19.86
CA HIS A 161 -35.90 -37.55 20.86
C HIS A 161 -34.37 -37.42 20.79
N ALA A 162 -33.89 -36.30 20.28
CA ALA A 162 -32.46 -36.05 20.09
C ALA A 162 -32.14 -34.57 20.24
N PHE A 163 -31.00 -34.23 20.85
CA PHE A 163 -30.49 -32.85 20.94
C PHE A 163 -31.47 -31.85 21.57
N ASP A 164 -32.23 -32.27 22.59
CA ASP A 164 -33.29 -31.52 23.27
C ASP A 164 -34.55 -31.22 22.42
N ASP A 165 -34.62 -31.76 21.20
CA ASP A 165 -35.75 -31.63 20.27
C ASP A 165 -36.42 -33.00 19.99
N GLU A 166 -37.68 -32.94 19.53
CA GLU A 166 -38.43 -34.11 19.04
C GLU A 166 -38.55 -34.03 17.52
N PHE A 167 -37.97 -35.02 16.81
CA PHE A 167 -38.01 -35.11 15.35
C PHE A 167 -39.00 -36.19 14.92
N LEU A 168 -40.06 -35.79 14.21
CA LEU A 168 -41.01 -36.70 13.58
C LEU A 168 -40.57 -36.99 12.14
N ILE A 169 -40.27 -38.26 11.85
CA ILE A 169 -39.79 -38.71 10.54
C ILE A 169 -40.78 -39.75 9.99
N PRO A 170 -41.74 -39.34 9.14
CA PRO A 170 -42.60 -40.27 8.43
C PRO A 170 -41.80 -41.14 7.47
N PHE A 171 -42.19 -42.40 7.30
CA PHE A 171 -41.55 -43.30 6.36
C PHE A 171 -42.48 -44.40 5.83
N ASP A 172 -42.19 -44.85 4.61
CA ASP A 172 -42.80 -46.03 3.99
C ASP A 172 -41.69 -46.97 3.53
N VAL A 173 -41.93 -48.28 3.61
CA VAL A 173 -40.94 -49.30 3.19
C VAL A 173 -41.61 -50.37 2.35
N LEU A 174 -40.97 -50.73 1.25
CA LEU A 174 -41.29 -51.91 0.46
C LEU A 174 -40.07 -52.83 0.43
N SER A 175 -40.20 -54.00 1.00
CA SER A 175 -39.19 -55.06 1.00
C SER A 175 -39.67 -56.23 0.16
N ASN A 176 -38.81 -56.79 -0.69
CA ASN A 176 -39.08 -58.00 -1.45
C ASN A 176 -37.94 -59.01 -1.24
N LEU A 177 -38.28 -60.26 -0.92
CA LEU A 177 -37.35 -61.37 -0.78
C LEU A 177 -37.28 -62.15 -2.10
N SER A 178 -36.08 -62.21 -2.69
CA SER A 178 -35.76 -63.14 -3.78
C SER A 178 -35.21 -64.43 -3.17
N ALA A 179 -36.02 -65.48 -3.16
CA ALA A 179 -35.63 -66.80 -2.64
C ALA A 179 -34.56 -67.48 -3.51
N THR A 180 -34.49 -67.18 -4.82
CA THR A 180 -33.50 -67.74 -5.75
C THR A 180 -32.12 -67.12 -5.58
N ASP A 181 -32.08 -65.81 -5.31
CA ASP A 181 -30.82 -65.07 -5.15
C ASP A 181 -30.41 -64.95 -3.67
N GLU A 182 -31.22 -65.47 -2.75
CA GLU A 182 -31.08 -65.35 -1.30
C GLU A 182 -30.82 -63.89 -0.84
N LYS A 183 -31.59 -62.96 -1.43
CA LYS A 183 -31.44 -61.50 -1.23
C LYS A 183 -32.74 -60.82 -0.90
N ILE A 184 -32.67 -59.79 -0.07
CA ILE A 184 -33.77 -58.89 0.27
C ILE A 184 -33.51 -57.53 -0.38
N PHE A 185 -34.46 -57.07 -1.20
CA PHE A 185 -34.44 -55.75 -1.80
C PHE A 185 -35.40 -54.82 -1.07
N VAL A 186 -34.85 -53.84 -0.37
CA VAL A 186 -35.62 -52.85 0.39
C VAL A 186 -35.60 -51.52 -0.34
N ARG A 187 -36.76 -50.90 -0.51
CA ARG A 187 -36.94 -49.50 -0.91
C ARG A 187 -37.66 -48.79 0.22
N ALA A 188 -37.04 -47.77 0.80
CA ALA A 188 -37.69 -46.94 1.80
C ALA A 188 -37.78 -45.49 1.33
N LEU A 189 -38.89 -44.84 1.66
CA LEU A 189 -39.12 -43.42 1.49
C LEU A 189 -39.21 -42.82 2.88
N LEU A 190 -38.31 -41.91 3.23
CA LEU A 190 -38.33 -41.19 4.51
C LEU A 190 -38.63 -39.72 4.23
N TYR A 191 -39.29 -39.05 5.17
CA TYR A 191 -39.66 -37.64 5.06
C TYR A 191 -39.16 -36.79 6.25
N PRO A 192 -37.86 -36.81 6.60
CA PRO A 192 -37.35 -35.94 7.66
C PRO A 192 -37.59 -34.47 7.29
N PHE A 193 -38.06 -33.67 8.26
CA PHE A 193 -38.43 -32.26 8.05
C PHE A 193 -39.51 -32.05 6.96
N GLY A 194 -40.23 -33.11 6.56
CA GLY A 194 -41.18 -33.06 5.45
C GLY A 194 -40.55 -33.26 4.06
N GLU A 195 -39.24 -33.49 3.97
CA GLU A 195 -38.50 -33.59 2.72
C GLU A 195 -38.18 -35.04 2.34
N LYS A 196 -38.38 -35.39 1.07
CA LYS A 196 -38.31 -36.78 0.62
C LYS A 196 -36.86 -37.28 0.46
N LEU A 197 -36.54 -38.36 1.18
CA LEU A 197 -35.33 -39.16 1.03
C LEU A 197 -35.65 -40.57 0.51
N ASN A 198 -34.96 -40.99 -0.54
CA ASN A 198 -35.09 -42.34 -1.11
C ASN A 198 -33.94 -43.21 -0.65
N ILE A 199 -34.24 -44.36 -0.07
CA ILE A 199 -33.27 -45.35 0.38
C ILE A 199 -33.49 -46.65 -0.39
N ARG A 200 -32.40 -47.24 -0.89
CA ARG A 200 -32.38 -48.57 -1.50
C ARG A 200 -31.33 -49.42 -0.81
N ILE A 201 -31.72 -50.60 -0.36
CA ILE A 201 -30.83 -51.55 0.31
C ILE A 201 -30.98 -52.90 -0.38
N THR A 202 -29.86 -53.55 -0.68
CA THR A 202 -29.80 -54.97 -1.02
C THR A 202 -29.09 -55.69 0.11
N TYR A 203 -29.79 -56.61 0.76
CA TYR A 203 -29.27 -57.43 1.85
C TYR A 203 -29.12 -58.87 1.38
N ASP A 204 -27.90 -59.39 1.37
CA ASP A 204 -27.57 -60.79 1.14
C ASP A 204 -27.69 -61.54 2.46
N LEU A 205 -28.43 -62.65 2.46
CA LEU A 205 -28.75 -63.38 3.70
C LEU A 205 -27.53 -64.01 4.38
N HIS A 206 -26.41 -64.19 3.66
CA HIS A 206 -25.18 -64.73 4.21
C HIS A 206 -24.13 -63.67 4.50
N LYS A 207 -24.05 -62.63 3.66
CA LYS A 207 -23.00 -61.60 3.73
C LYS A 207 -23.46 -60.30 4.40
N GLY A 208 -24.76 -60.12 4.63
CA GLY A 208 -25.35 -58.89 5.15
C GLY A 208 -25.61 -57.85 4.06
N VAL A 209 -25.55 -56.57 4.39
CA VAL A 209 -25.83 -55.48 3.43
C VAL A 209 -24.77 -55.45 2.32
N GLU A 210 -25.19 -55.76 1.09
CA GLU A 210 -24.35 -55.77 -0.11
C GLU A 210 -24.37 -54.40 -0.82
N PHE A 211 -25.52 -53.74 -0.85
CA PHE A 211 -25.67 -52.44 -1.50
C PHE A 211 -26.54 -51.51 -0.67
N LEU A 212 -26.14 -50.25 -0.60
CA LEU A 212 -26.93 -49.17 -0.01
C LEU A 212 -26.83 -47.94 -0.91
N LYS A 213 -27.96 -47.33 -1.22
CA LYS A 213 -28.05 -46.01 -1.85
C LYS A 213 -29.04 -45.14 -1.09
N LEU A 214 -28.61 -43.94 -0.72
CA LEU A 214 -29.43 -42.88 -0.14
C LEU A 214 -29.41 -41.68 -1.10
N GLU A 215 -30.58 -41.16 -1.45
CA GLU A 215 -30.74 -40.06 -2.40
C GLU A 215 -31.78 -39.05 -1.92
N GLY A 216 -31.37 -37.80 -1.77
CA GLY A 216 -32.23 -36.65 -1.50
C GLY A 216 -32.23 -35.69 -2.68
N LYS A 217 -33.37 -35.08 -2.97
CA LYS A 217 -33.50 -34.04 -4.00
C LYS A 217 -34.04 -32.77 -3.38
N SER A 218 -33.39 -31.64 -3.66
CA SER A 218 -33.74 -30.32 -3.16
C SER A 218 -33.91 -30.28 -1.63
N PHE A 219 -33.06 -30.99 -0.89
CA PHE A 219 -33.10 -31.04 0.58
C PHE A 219 -32.53 -29.76 1.17
N ASP A 220 -33.27 -29.04 2.01
CA ASP A 220 -32.82 -27.79 2.61
C ASP A 220 -31.83 -28.03 3.76
N LEU A 221 -30.58 -27.59 3.55
CA LEU A 221 -29.54 -27.72 4.58
C LEU A 221 -29.73 -26.76 5.76
N GLU A 222 -30.63 -25.78 5.69
CA GLU A 222 -30.92 -24.92 6.84
C GLU A 222 -31.46 -25.71 8.04
N HIS A 223 -32.14 -26.83 7.79
CA HIS A 223 -32.57 -27.77 8.83
C HIS A 223 -31.39 -28.35 9.64
N MET A 224 -30.18 -28.38 9.08
CA MET A 224 -28.98 -28.87 9.76
C MET A 224 -28.31 -27.82 10.64
N ASN A 225 -28.66 -26.54 10.53
CA ASN A 225 -28.02 -25.48 11.30
C ASN A 225 -28.26 -25.62 12.82
N THR A 226 -29.43 -26.08 13.23
CA THR A 226 -29.73 -26.37 14.65
C THR A 226 -28.76 -27.41 15.20
N LEU A 227 -28.55 -28.50 14.47
CA LEU A 227 -27.62 -29.58 14.82
C LEU A 227 -26.16 -29.12 14.78
N LEU A 228 -25.78 -28.29 13.81
CA LEU A 228 -24.41 -27.80 13.63
C LEU A 228 -24.03 -26.72 14.65
N SER A 229 -24.97 -25.86 15.07
CA SER A 229 -24.68 -24.75 15.99
C SER A 229 -24.19 -25.20 17.37
N GLN A 230 -24.56 -26.41 17.81
CA GLN A 230 -24.10 -26.97 19.08
C GLN A 230 -22.63 -27.42 19.03
N LYS A 231 -22.10 -27.76 17.85
CA LYS A 231 -20.75 -28.32 17.67
C LYS A 231 -19.80 -27.41 16.88
N THR A 232 -20.32 -26.43 16.15
CA THR A 232 -19.56 -25.50 15.32
C THR A 232 -19.81 -24.09 15.79
N LYS A 233 -18.75 -23.30 16.00
CA LYS A 233 -18.85 -21.91 16.43
C LYS A 233 -19.31 -21.02 15.26
N GLY A 234 -20.60 -21.02 14.95
CA GLY A 234 -21.24 -20.04 14.06
C GLY A 234 -21.14 -20.34 12.55
N VAL A 235 -20.99 -21.60 12.14
CA VAL A 235 -21.14 -21.97 10.72
C VAL A 235 -22.63 -22.07 10.38
N GLN A 236 -23.05 -21.42 9.29
CA GLN A 236 -24.42 -21.50 8.79
C GLN A 236 -24.41 -22.06 7.37
N LEU A 237 -25.18 -23.12 7.13
CA LEU A 237 -25.45 -23.68 5.81
C LEU A 237 -26.77 -23.14 5.26
N LYS A 238 -26.89 -23.00 3.94
CA LYS A 238 -28.09 -22.48 3.27
C LYS A 238 -28.39 -23.21 1.97
N GLY A 239 -29.67 -23.19 1.61
CA GLY A 239 -30.16 -23.54 0.29
C GLY A 239 -30.40 -25.03 0.06
N PRO A 240 -31.15 -25.37 -1.00
CA PRO A 240 -31.50 -26.74 -1.33
C PRO A 240 -30.32 -27.49 -1.93
N VAL A 241 -30.24 -28.78 -1.62
CA VAL A 241 -29.14 -29.66 -2.00
C VAL A 241 -29.66 -30.99 -2.53
N ASP A 242 -29.14 -31.38 -3.69
CA ASP A 242 -29.26 -32.75 -4.18
C ASP A 242 -28.06 -33.52 -3.68
N PHE A 243 -28.29 -34.69 -3.09
CA PHE A 243 -27.21 -35.55 -2.66
C PHE A 243 -27.49 -37.01 -2.96
N ASN A 244 -26.42 -37.75 -3.24
CA ASN A 244 -26.46 -39.18 -3.48
C ASN A 244 -25.28 -39.83 -2.76
N LEU A 245 -25.57 -40.77 -1.88
CA LEU A 245 -24.59 -41.56 -1.15
C LEU A 245 -24.80 -43.04 -1.50
N VAL A 246 -23.76 -43.67 -2.05
CA VAL A 246 -23.81 -45.04 -2.56
C VAL A 246 -22.68 -45.86 -1.95
N SER A 247 -22.97 -47.08 -1.55
CA SER A 247 -21.96 -48.06 -1.13
C SER A 247 -22.32 -49.44 -1.65
N SER A 248 -21.35 -50.13 -2.25
CA SER A 248 -21.41 -51.56 -2.58
C SER A 248 -20.64 -52.43 -1.58
N SER A 249 -20.16 -51.82 -0.48
CA SER A 249 -19.44 -52.48 0.62
C SER A 249 -19.31 -51.49 1.78
N LEU A 250 -20.27 -51.49 2.70
CA LEU A 250 -20.42 -50.47 3.76
C LEU A 250 -19.17 -50.31 4.64
N GLN A 251 -18.39 -51.38 4.80
CA GLN A 251 -17.16 -51.36 5.60
C GLN A 251 -15.90 -50.93 4.83
N LYS A 252 -15.98 -50.75 3.50
CA LYS A 252 -14.79 -50.50 2.65
C LYS A 252 -14.90 -49.26 1.76
N LYS A 253 -16.04 -49.00 1.12
CA LYS A 253 -16.14 -47.96 0.08
C LYS A 253 -17.49 -47.24 0.11
N TRP A 254 -17.44 -45.92 0.00
CA TRP A 254 -18.61 -45.06 -0.19
C TRP A 254 -18.33 -44.03 -1.29
N ASP A 255 -19.27 -43.85 -2.20
CA ASP A 255 -19.25 -42.80 -3.21
C ASP A 255 -20.33 -41.77 -2.85
N MET A 256 -19.98 -40.49 -2.85
CA MET A 256 -20.86 -39.38 -2.49
C MET A 256 -20.83 -38.33 -3.59
N HIS A 257 -22.02 -37.82 -3.91
CA HIS A 257 -22.20 -36.65 -4.75
C HIS A 257 -23.10 -35.65 -4.04
N ILE A 258 -22.73 -34.37 -4.04
CA ILE A 258 -23.51 -33.26 -3.49
C ILE A 258 -23.53 -32.13 -4.53
N SER A 259 -24.71 -31.65 -4.91
CA SER A 259 -24.86 -30.65 -5.97
C SER A 259 -24.31 -29.28 -5.58
N GLN A 260 -24.64 -28.80 -4.39
CA GLN A 260 -24.19 -27.52 -3.87
C GLN A 260 -24.26 -27.50 -2.34
N VAL A 261 -23.43 -26.68 -1.72
CA VAL A 261 -23.48 -26.32 -0.30
C VAL A 261 -23.12 -24.85 -0.22
N VAL A 262 -24.03 -24.02 0.29
CA VAL A 262 -23.74 -22.60 0.55
C VAL A 262 -23.46 -22.42 2.03
N VAL A 263 -22.32 -21.85 2.36
CA VAL A 263 -21.97 -21.43 3.71
C VAL A 263 -22.25 -19.94 3.83
N GLY A 264 -23.17 -19.54 4.70
CA GLY A 264 -23.58 -18.15 4.92
C GLY A 264 -22.73 -17.39 5.95
N GLN A 265 -22.09 -18.09 6.88
CA GLN A 265 -21.19 -17.52 7.91
C GLN A 265 -20.06 -18.51 8.26
N PRO A 266 -18.85 -18.04 8.64
CA PRO A 266 -18.44 -16.63 8.78
C PRO A 266 -18.14 -15.92 7.46
N VAL A 267 -18.07 -16.65 6.36
CA VAL A 267 -17.77 -16.15 5.02
C VAL A 267 -18.79 -16.74 4.05
N GLU A 268 -19.43 -15.88 3.26
CA GLU A 268 -20.37 -16.30 2.22
C GLU A 268 -19.60 -16.99 1.08
N MET A 269 -19.73 -18.31 0.97
CA MET A 269 -19.06 -19.13 -0.05
C MET A 269 -19.95 -20.27 -0.51
N SER A 270 -19.80 -20.65 -1.78
CA SER A 270 -20.53 -21.77 -2.37
C SER A 270 -19.56 -22.86 -2.80
N VAL A 271 -19.83 -24.09 -2.39
CA VAL A 271 -19.13 -25.30 -2.82
C VAL A 271 -20.11 -26.13 -3.64
N ALA A 272 -19.83 -26.34 -4.91
CA ALA A 272 -20.71 -27.05 -5.84
C ALA A 272 -20.06 -28.31 -6.40
N ASP A 273 -20.88 -29.25 -6.87
CA ASP A 273 -20.47 -30.48 -7.54
C ASP A 273 -19.38 -31.25 -6.76
N VAL A 274 -19.65 -31.48 -5.47
CA VAL A 274 -18.75 -32.26 -4.60
C VAL A 274 -18.90 -33.73 -4.97
N ALA A 275 -17.87 -34.29 -5.57
CA ALA A 275 -17.76 -35.72 -5.83
C ALA A 275 -16.66 -36.30 -4.94
N ALA A 276 -16.99 -37.26 -4.09
CA ALA A 276 -16.08 -37.84 -3.11
C ALA A 276 -16.18 -39.36 -3.09
N THR A 277 -15.03 -40.04 -3.04
CA THR A 277 -14.95 -41.48 -2.74
C THR A 277 -14.23 -41.67 -1.42
N PHE A 278 -14.92 -42.27 -0.45
CA PHE A 278 -14.38 -42.67 0.84
C PHE A 278 -13.98 -44.14 0.80
N LEU A 279 -12.79 -44.43 1.32
CA LEU A 279 -12.23 -45.76 1.50
C LEU A 279 -11.95 -45.97 2.99
N ILE A 280 -12.43 -47.08 3.52
CA ILE A 280 -12.27 -47.45 4.92
C ILE A 280 -11.45 -48.74 4.95
N ASP A 281 -10.27 -48.69 5.55
CA ASP A 281 -9.41 -49.85 5.73
C ASP A 281 -8.81 -49.84 7.14
N ASN A 282 -9.13 -50.85 7.95
CA ASN A 282 -8.53 -51.08 9.27
C ASN A 282 -8.48 -49.84 10.19
N LYS A 283 -9.58 -49.09 10.28
CA LYS A 283 -9.75 -47.81 11.01
C LYS A 283 -8.97 -46.61 10.44
N LYS A 284 -8.50 -46.70 9.20
CA LYS A 284 -8.02 -45.59 8.39
C LYS A 284 -9.09 -45.21 7.38
N ILE A 285 -9.45 -43.93 7.34
CA ILE A 285 -10.44 -43.38 6.41
C ILE A 285 -9.67 -42.52 5.41
N SER A 286 -9.79 -42.81 4.12
CA SER A 286 -9.24 -41.97 3.06
C SER A 286 -10.37 -41.46 2.19
N ALA A 287 -10.41 -40.17 1.88
CA ALA A 287 -11.40 -39.58 1.01
C ALA A 287 -10.69 -38.81 -0.11
N GLY A 288 -11.09 -38.97 -1.36
CA GLY A 288 -10.53 -38.22 -2.47
C GLY A 288 -11.61 -37.82 -3.44
N GLY A 289 -11.45 -36.66 -4.08
CA GLY A 289 -12.53 -36.11 -4.89
C GLY A 289 -12.24 -34.76 -5.53
N THR A 290 -13.29 -34.21 -6.13
CA THR A 290 -13.28 -32.86 -6.70
C THR A 290 -14.49 -32.07 -6.22
N PHE A 291 -14.36 -30.76 -6.15
CA PHE A 291 -15.47 -29.83 -5.94
C PHE A 291 -15.19 -28.53 -6.68
N ASN A 292 -16.22 -27.75 -6.97
CA ASN A 292 -16.09 -26.38 -7.45
C ASN A 292 -16.30 -25.42 -6.28
N ILE A 293 -15.46 -24.41 -6.12
CA ILE A 293 -15.61 -23.37 -5.12
C ILE A 293 -15.84 -22.02 -5.80
N ALA A 294 -16.82 -21.27 -5.30
CA ALA A 294 -17.08 -19.89 -5.67
C ALA A 294 -17.10 -19.02 -4.43
N TRP A 295 -16.41 -17.89 -4.50
CA TRP A 295 -16.28 -16.90 -3.43
C TRP A 295 -16.20 -15.51 -4.08
N PRO A 296 -16.62 -14.37 -3.49
CA PRO A 296 -16.65 -13.08 -4.20
C PRO A 296 -15.33 -12.63 -4.85
N MET A 297 -14.17 -13.12 -4.36
CA MET A 297 -12.85 -12.83 -4.95
C MET A 297 -12.24 -14.00 -5.74
N LEU A 298 -12.98 -15.11 -5.92
CA LEU A 298 -12.51 -16.29 -6.62
C LEU A 298 -13.61 -16.77 -7.60
N PRO A 299 -13.38 -16.74 -8.92
CA PRO A 299 -14.35 -17.29 -9.86
C PRO A 299 -14.53 -18.80 -9.60
N LEU A 300 -15.62 -19.37 -10.12
CA LEU A 300 -15.92 -20.79 -9.95
C LEU A 300 -14.71 -21.65 -10.33
N THR A 301 -14.06 -22.22 -9.32
CA THR A 301 -12.76 -22.88 -9.45
C THR A 301 -12.91 -24.34 -9.07
N ARG A 302 -12.56 -25.24 -9.99
CA ARG A 302 -12.50 -26.67 -9.70
C ARG A 302 -11.27 -26.98 -8.85
N MET A 303 -11.48 -27.66 -7.74
CA MET A 303 -10.48 -28.11 -6.79
C MET A 303 -10.46 -29.64 -6.77
N GLN A 304 -9.28 -30.20 -6.56
CA GLN A 304 -9.06 -31.61 -6.26
C GLN A 304 -8.50 -31.72 -4.85
N TYR A 305 -8.99 -32.70 -4.09
CA TYR A 305 -8.54 -32.90 -2.73
C TYR A 305 -8.33 -34.38 -2.43
N ALA A 306 -7.45 -34.65 -1.47
CA ALA A 306 -7.33 -35.94 -0.82
C ALA A 306 -7.20 -35.73 0.68
N VAL A 307 -7.90 -36.54 1.46
CA VAL A 307 -7.87 -36.56 2.92
C VAL A 307 -7.59 -37.97 3.36
N THR A 308 -6.80 -38.13 4.40
CA THR A 308 -6.57 -39.39 5.09
C THR A 308 -6.63 -39.13 6.59
N ILE A 309 -7.39 -39.94 7.32
CA ILE A 309 -7.51 -39.89 8.78
C ILE A 309 -7.21 -41.28 9.33
N ASP A 310 -6.21 -41.40 10.19
CA ASP A 310 -5.86 -42.64 10.89
C ASP A 310 -6.41 -42.57 12.33
N LEU A 311 -7.51 -43.29 12.59
CA LEU A 311 -8.17 -43.29 13.89
C LEU A 311 -7.38 -44.06 14.95
N LYS A 312 -6.36 -44.87 14.60
CA LYS A 312 -5.52 -45.58 15.57
C LYS A 312 -4.38 -44.71 16.10
N LYS A 313 -3.95 -43.70 15.34
CA LYS A 313 -2.79 -42.85 15.64
C LYS A 313 -3.22 -41.45 16.06
N ASP A 314 -3.94 -41.33 17.17
CA ASP A 314 -4.37 -40.03 17.72
C ASP A 314 -5.11 -39.16 16.68
N HIS A 315 -5.96 -39.80 15.87
CA HIS A 315 -6.72 -39.13 14.80
C HIS A 315 -5.82 -38.36 13.83
N LYS A 316 -4.63 -38.90 13.52
CA LYS A 316 -3.69 -38.24 12.62
C LYS A 316 -4.34 -38.04 11.26
N PHE A 317 -4.33 -36.82 10.77
CA PHE A 317 -4.84 -36.45 9.47
C PHE A 317 -3.73 -36.03 8.50
N ASP A 318 -4.01 -36.19 7.21
CA ASP A 318 -3.27 -35.65 6.09
C ASP A 318 -4.30 -35.16 5.06
N VAL A 319 -4.14 -33.93 4.57
CA VAL A 319 -5.06 -33.25 3.66
C VAL A 319 -4.23 -32.59 2.58
N THR A 320 -4.52 -32.86 1.32
CA THR A 320 -4.00 -32.12 0.18
C THR A 320 -5.15 -31.48 -0.60
N LEU A 321 -4.87 -30.31 -1.15
CA LEU A 321 -5.82 -29.52 -1.90
C LEU A 321 -5.06 -28.82 -3.04
N GLU A 322 -5.53 -28.95 -4.27
CA GLU A 322 -4.97 -28.25 -5.42
C GLU A 322 -6.07 -27.79 -6.37
N ASN A 323 -5.87 -26.67 -7.06
CA ASN A 323 -6.80 -26.26 -8.10
C ASN A 323 -6.52 -27.03 -9.40
N SER A 324 -7.58 -27.24 -10.18
CA SER A 324 -7.45 -27.64 -11.58
C SER A 324 -6.77 -26.52 -12.37
N LYS A 325 -6.21 -26.84 -13.54
CA LYS A 325 -5.53 -25.87 -14.39
C LYS A 325 -6.49 -24.73 -14.80
N ILE A 326 -6.21 -23.51 -14.32
CA ILE A 326 -6.93 -22.29 -14.68
C ILE A 326 -6.10 -21.54 -15.72
N GLN A 327 -6.70 -21.02 -16.79
CA GLN A 327 -5.97 -20.18 -17.77
C GLN A 327 -5.92 -18.72 -17.34
N HIS A 328 -7.03 -18.19 -16.82
CA HIS A 328 -7.21 -16.78 -16.48
C HIS A 328 -8.30 -16.62 -15.43
N CYS A 329 -8.06 -15.76 -14.44
CA CYS A 329 -9.04 -15.24 -13.49
C CYS A 329 -9.09 -13.72 -13.58
N GLU A 330 -10.30 -13.16 -13.54
CA GLU A 330 -10.52 -11.72 -13.38
C GLU A 330 -11.59 -11.50 -12.30
N PHE A 331 -11.34 -10.55 -11.40
CA PHE A 331 -12.32 -10.16 -10.38
C PHE A 331 -12.15 -8.69 -10.00
N ALA A 332 -13.23 -8.10 -9.49
CA ALA A 332 -13.29 -6.71 -9.07
C ALA A 332 -13.62 -6.61 -7.58
N HIS A 333 -12.97 -5.68 -6.87
CA HIS A 333 -13.32 -5.33 -5.50
C HIS A 333 -13.28 -3.80 -5.32
N GLY A 334 -14.46 -3.19 -5.13
CA GLY A 334 -14.60 -1.74 -5.16
C GLY A 334 -14.13 -1.16 -6.50
N SER A 335 -13.20 -0.21 -6.48
CA SER A 335 -12.57 0.37 -7.67
C SER A 335 -11.34 -0.40 -8.18
N THR A 336 -11.01 -1.54 -7.55
CA THR A 336 -9.82 -2.33 -7.89
C THR A 336 -10.19 -3.48 -8.81
N LEU A 337 -9.54 -3.57 -9.96
CA LEU A 337 -9.62 -4.69 -10.90
C LEU A 337 -8.36 -5.54 -10.76
N VAL A 338 -8.53 -6.86 -10.71
CA VAL A 338 -7.44 -7.83 -10.60
C VAL A 338 -7.56 -8.86 -11.73
N ASP A 339 -6.53 -8.95 -12.56
CA ASP A 339 -6.37 -9.94 -13.63
C ASP A 339 -5.16 -10.83 -13.30
N ILE A 340 -5.36 -12.15 -13.29
CA ILE A 340 -4.34 -13.15 -12.96
C ILE A 340 -4.34 -14.26 -14.03
N LYS A 341 -3.17 -14.56 -14.60
CA LYS A 341 -2.97 -15.62 -15.60
C LYS A 341 -2.31 -16.85 -14.99
N GLN A 342 -2.87 -18.01 -15.31
CA GLN A 342 -2.39 -19.33 -14.91
C GLN A 342 -2.07 -19.46 -13.41
N PRO A 343 -3.05 -19.20 -12.51
CA PRO A 343 -2.86 -19.45 -11.09
C PRO A 343 -2.82 -20.96 -10.81
N GLU A 344 -1.78 -21.40 -10.09
CA GLU A 344 -1.61 -22.75 -9.56
C GLU A 344 -1.53 -22.67 -8.03
N PHE A 345 -2.55 -23.18 -7.37
CA PHE A 345 -2.68 -23.26 -5.93
C PHE A 345 -2.49 -24.71 -5.48
N LYS A 346 -1.63 -24.90 -4.47
CA LYS A 346 -1.48 -26.18 -3.78
C LYS A 346 -1.38 -25.94 -2.29
N ALA A 347 -2.06 -26.76 -1.51
CA ALA A 347 -1.98 -26.77 -0.07
C ALA A 347 -1.91 -28.20 0.45
N GLY A 348 -1.15 -28.40 1.51
CA GLY A 348 -1.02 -29.67 2.20
C GLY A 348 -0.97 -29.44 3.70
N PHE A 349 -1.77 -30.17 4.48
CA PHE A 349 -1.84 -30.07 5.92
C PHE A 349 -1.78 -31.47 6.54
N SER A 350 -1.01 -31.65 7.60
CA SER A 350 -0.96 -32.92 8.34
C SER A 350 -0.79 -32.67 9.82
N GLY A 351 -1.36 -33.53 10.67
CA GLY A 351 -1.35 -33.27 12.10
C GLY A 351 -2.21 -34.23 12.90
N THR A 352 -2.40 -33.92 14.17
CA THR A 352 -3.40 -34.51 15.08
C THR A 352 -4.36 -33.40 15.53
N GLN A 353 -5.29 -33.68 16.44
CA GLN A 353 -6.26 -32.68 16.92
C GLN A 353 -5.62 -31.41 17.51
N SER A 354 -4.39 -31.47 18.04
CA SER A 354 -3.76 -30.35 18.75
C SER A 354 -2.47 -29.82 18.12
N LYS A 355 -1.88 -30.56 17.17
CA LYS A 355 -0.61 -30.19 16.52
C LYS A 355 -0.70 -30.43 15.01
N GLY A 356 -0.13 -29.54 14.22
CA GLY A 356 -0.16 -29.69 12.78
C GLY A 356 0.95 -28.94 12.06
N LYS A 357 1.17 -29.33 10.81
CA LYS A 357 2.04 -28.68 9.85
C LYS A 357 1.28 -28.46 8.56
N GLY A 358 1.55 -27.33 7.90
CA GLY A 358 0.94 -26.98 6.64
C GLY A 358 1.96 -26.44 5.66
N LYS A 359 1.69 -26.60 4.38
CA LYS A 359 2.37 -25.90 3.29
C LYS A 359 1.33 -25.37 2.34
N ILE A 360 1.46 -24.11 1.93
CA ILE A 360 0.63 -23.48 0.90
C ILE A 360 1.57 -22.89 -0.13
N SER A 361 1.29 -23.11 -1.41
CA SER A 361 1.98 -22.47 -2.52
C SER A 361 0.97 -21.92 -3.52
N LEU A 362 1.25 -20.70 -4.00
CA LEU A 362 0.52 -20.07 -5.08
C LEU A 362 1.53 -19.58 -6.12
N ASP A 363 1.48 -20.16 -7.31
CA ASP A 363 2.31 -19.80 -8.45
C ASP A 363 1.42 -19.10 -9.51
N LEU A 364 1.86 -17.95 -10.02
CA LEU A 364 1.15 -17.14 -11.01
C LEU A 364 2.09 -16.80 -12.17
N LYS A 365 1.64 -16.94 -13.42
CA LYS A 365 2.47 -16.53 -14.57
C LYS A 365 2.49 -15.04 -14.78
N GLN A 366 1.34 -14.38 -14.68
CA GLN A 366 1.21 -12.94 -14.79
C GLN A 366 0.09 -12.45 -13.90
N GLY A 367 0.21 -11.22 -13.41
CA GLY A 367 -0.88 -10.55 -12.72
C GLY A 367 -0.83 -9.06 -12.93
N ARG A 368 -2.01 -8.45 -12.89
CA ARG A 368 -2.23 -7.01 -13.01
C ARG A 368 -3.30 -6.59 -12.03
N ILE A 369 -2.99 -5.60 -11.21
CA ILE A 369 -3.90 -4.96 -10.26
C ILE A 369 -4.01 -3.51 -10.68
N GLN A 370 -5.23 -3.04 -10.92
CA GLN A 370 -5.49 -1.67 -11.36
C GLN A 370 -6.52 -1.02 -10.44
N ASN A 371 -6.22 0.18 -9.93
CA ASN A 371 -7.14 0.99 -9.16
C ASN A 371 -7.06 2.44 -9.64
N GLN A 372 -8.13 2.93 -10.28
CA GLN A 372 -8.16 4.24 -10.94
C GLN A 372 -6.98 4.40 -11.93
N LYS A 373 -6.07 5.35 -11.67
CA LYS A 373 -4.88 5.62 -12.49
C LYS A 373 -3.62 4.90 -12.00
N GLN A 374 -3.74 4.09 -10.95
CA GLN A 374 -2.66 3.29 -10.39
C GLN A 374 -2.72 1.87 -10.95
N GLU A 375 -1.57 1.35 -11.35
CA GLU A 375 -1.44 0.00 -11.88
C GLU A 375 -0.18 -0.67 -11.32
N LEU A 376 -0.33 -1.92 -10.88
CA LEU A 376 0.73 -2.83 -10.48
C LEU A 376 0.65 -4.07 -11.38
N ALA A 377 1.68 -4.32 -12.18
CA ALA A 377 1.80 -5.53 -12.99
C ALA A 377 3.01 -6.35 -12.54
N PHE A 378 2.92 -7.67 -12.61
CA PHE A 378 3.96 -8.60 -12.20
C PHE A 378 3.89 -9.90 -13.01
N ALA A 379 4.99 -10.65 -13.05
CA ALA A 379 5.10 -11.92 -13.74
C ALA A 379 5.82 -12.96 -12.88
N ASP A 380 5.68 -14.23 -13.25
CA ASP A 380 6.35 -15.39 -12.63
C ASP A 380 6.43 -15.26 -11.10
N THR A 381 5.26 -15.10 -10.48
CA THR A 381 5.13 -14.79 -9.06
C THR A 381 4.87 -16.06 -8.27
N LYS A 382 5.63 -16.25 -7.19
CA LYS A 382 5.54 -17.40 -6.31
C LYS A 382 5.35 -16.94 -4.87
N LEU A 383 4.28 -17.40 -4.25
CA LEU A 383 4.02 -17.28 -2.82
C LEU A 383 4.14 -18.67 -2.20
N SER A 384 4.82 -18.78 -1.07
CA SER A 384 4.96 -20.03 -0.32
C SER A 384 4.84 -19.75 1.16
N LEU A 385 4.06 -20.57 1.86
CA LEU A 385 3.86 -20.52 3.31
C LEU A 385 4.16 -21.89 3.91
N ASP A 386 5.01 -21.93 4.93
CA ASP A 386 5.18 -23.07 5.82
C ASP A 386 4.50 -22.74 7.14
N ILE A 387 3.56 -23.58 7.57
CA ILE A 387 2.70 -23.36 8.73
C ILE A 387 3.04 -24.43 9.78
N ASP A 388 3.21 -24.00 11.03
CA ASP A 388 3.32 -24.86 12.20
C ASP A 388 2.25 -24.45 13.22
N VAL A 389 1.49 -25.42 13.71
CA VAL A 389 0.40 -25.24 14.67
C VAL A 389 0.66 -26.09 15.91
N ASP A 390 0.64 -25.48 17.09
CA ASP A 390 0.66 -26.17 18.39
C ASP A 390 -0.32 -25.50 19.35
N LEU A 391 -1.50 -26.11 19.49
CA LEU A 391 -2.60 -25.67 20.34
C LEU A 391 -2.57 -26.33 21.73
N THR A 392 -1.51 -27.08 22.07
CA THR A 392 -1.40 -27.69 23.40
C THR A 392 -1.22 -26.64 24.52
N GLY A 393 -1.44 -27.03 25.78
CA GLY A 393 -1.31 -26.13 26.93
C GLY A 393 0.06 -25.44 27.08
N LYS A 394 1.13 -25.99 26.49
CA LYS A 394 2.47 -25.39 26.41
C LYS A 394 2.85 -24.89 24.99
N GLY A 395 1.96 -25.05 24.01
CA GLY A 395 2.17 -24.70 22.61
C GLY A 395 2.14 -23.19 22.36
N LYS A 396 2.76 -22.76 21.26
CA LYS A 396 2.85 -21.33 20.91
C LYS A 396 1.68 -20.83 20.05
N GLY A 397 0.66 -21.61 19.75
CA GLY A 397 -0.40 -21.19 18.82
C GLY A 397 -0.02 -21.48 17.37
N LEU A 398 -0.27 -20.56 16.44
CA LEU A 398 0.01 -20.73 15.01
C LEU A 398 1.20 -19.86 14.60
N SER A 399 2.15 -20.43 13.88
CA SER A 399 3.23 -19.69 13.23
C SER A 399 3.31 -20.04 11.75
N SER A 400 3.57 -19.05 10.90
CA SER A 400 3.75 -19.25 9.47
C SER A 400 4.94 -18.48 8.95
N LYS A 401 5.92 -19.19 8.39
CA LYS A 401 6.98 -18.60 7.58
C LYS A 401 6.44 -18.42 6.17
N TRP A 402 6.68 -17.26 5.57
CA TRP A 402 6.21 -16.97 4.23
C TRP A 402 7.32 -16.38 3.37
N MET A 403 7.25 -16.65 2.07
CA MET A 403 8.11 -16.10 1.05
C MET A 403 7.27 -15.74 -0.18
N LEU A 404 7.50 -14.56 -0.72
CA LEU A 404 6.91 -14.04 -1.95
C LEU A 404 8.06 -13.61 -2.86
N ALA A 405 8.06 -14.05 -4.11
CA ALA A 405 8.97 -13.57 -5.14
C ALA A 405 8.16 -13.23 -6.39
N ALA A 406 8.36 -12.05 -6.96
CA ALA A 406 7.68 -11.58 -8.16
C ALA A 406 8.69 -11.00 -9.14
N ASN A 407 8.62 -11.43 -10.39
CA ASN A 407 9.47 -10.95 -11.47
C ASN A 407 8.78 -9.84 -12.27
N LYS A 408 9.58 -9.02 -12.97
CA LYS A 408 9.10 -7.97 -13.90
C LYS A 408 8.01 -7.09 -13.29
N VAL A 409 8.17 -6.70 -12.03
CA VAL A 409 7.22 -5.85 -11.31
C VAL A 409 7.24 -4.46 -11.92
N LYS A 410 6.09 -3.94 -12.32
CA LYS A 410 5.91 -2.60 -12.88
C LYS A 410 4.85 -1.87 -12.07
N ILE A 411 5.16 -0.64 -11.68
CA ILE A 411 4.24 0.25 -10.94
C ILE A 411 4.05 1.50 -11.78
N LYS A 412 2.81 1.89 -12.01
CA LYS A 412 2.43 3.10 -12.74
C LYS A 412 1.45 3.91 -11.91
N SER A 413 1.70 5.21 -11.79
CA SER A 413 0.81 6.20 -11.19
C SER A 413 0.90 7.53 -11.96
N ASP A 414 0.14 8.52 -11.53
CA ASP A 414 0.15 9.89 -12.09
C ASP A 414 1.51 10.59 -11.93
N LEU A 415 2.31 10.18 -10.95
CA LEU A 415 3.57 10.84 -10.60
C LEU A 415 4.78 10.06 -11.09
N VAL A 416 4.70 8.73 -11.08
CA VAL A 416 5.86 7.85 -11.19
C VAL A 416 5.53 6.61 -12.01
N GLN A 417 6.49 6.21 -12.85
CA GLN A 417 6.56 4.88 -13.43
C GLN A 417 7.82 4.20 -12.93
N SER A 418 7.70 3.00 -12.35
CA SER A 418 8.85 2.21 -11.91
C SER A 418 8.76 0.78 -12.37
N ALA A 419 9.92 0.14 -12.51
CA ALA A 419 10.04 -1.25 -12.92
C ALA A 419 11.19 -1.92 -12.16
N PHE A 420 10.92 -3.10 -11.60
CA PHE A 420 11.87 -3.93 -10.87
C PHE A 420 11.95 -5.31 -11.52
N PRO A 421 13.14 -5.81 -11.90
CA PRO A 421 13.31 -7.15 -12.42
C PRO A 421 12.84 -8.23 -11.44
N LEU A 422 13.08 -8.01 -10.14
CA LEU A 422 12.72 -8.91 -9.04
C LEU A 422 12.36 -8.09 -7.81
N ALA A 423 11.22 -8.43 -7.19
CA ALA A 423 10.84 -7.99 -5.86
C ALA A 423 10.50 -9.21 -5.00
N GLU A 424 10.93 -9.20 -3.75
CA GLU A 424 10.76 -10.32 -2.83
C GLU A 424 10.28 -9.82 -1.46
N GLY A 425 9.39 -10.59 -0.85
CA GLY A 425 8.96 -10.43 0.53
C GLY A 425 9.22 -11.73 1.28
N SER A 426 9.60 -11.65 2.54
CA SER A 426 9.69 -12.83 3.40
C SER A 426 9.45 -12.47 4.84
N GLY A 427 8.99 -13.42 5.65
CA GLY A 427 8.77 -13.14 7.06
C GLY A 427 8.21 -14.31 7.82
N VAL A 428 7.88 -14.04 9.08
CA VAL A 428 7.18 -14.94 9.97
C VAL A 428 5.99 -14.21 10.55
N PHE A 429 4.79 -14.77 10.39
CA PHE A 429 3.59 -14.35 11.08
C PHE A 429 3.27 -15.34 12.20
N PHE A 430 2.64 -14.83 13.25
CA PHE A 430 2.30 -15.57 14.44
C PHE A 430 0.93 -15.13 14.93
N PHE A 431 0.08 -16.09 15.25
CA PHE A 431 -1.16 -15.86 15.98
C PHE A 431 -1.03 -16.53 17.33
N ASP A 432 -1.18 -15.75 18.40
CA ASP A 432 -1.27 -16.32 19.73
C ASP A 432 -2.60 -17.07 19.93
N ARG A 433 -2.82 -17.62 21.12
CA ARG A 433 -4.05 -18.38 21.43
C ARG A 433 -5.32 -17.54 21.45
N ASN A 434 -5.18 -16.21 21.57
CA ASN A 434 -6.28 -15.26 21.53
C ASN A 434 -6.52 -14.73 20.11
N ASN A 435 -5.88 -15.33 19.09
CA ASN A 435 -5.88 -14.89 17.70
C ASN A 435 -5.32 -13.48 17.50
N ILE A 436 -4.41 -13.02 18.38
CA ILE A 436 -3.74 -11.74 18.23
C ILE A 436 -2.57 -11.92 17.24
N PRO A 437 -2.61 -11.25 16.07
CA PRO A 437 -1.55 -11.36 15.07
C PRO A 437 -0.30 -10.57 15.45
N SER A 438 0.87 -11.16 15.20
CA SER A 438 2.16 -10.48 15.19
C SER A 438 3.05 -11.01 14.06
N GLY A 439 4.06 -10.27 13.64
CA GLY A 439 4.96 -10.73 12.58
C GLY A 439 6.14 -9.83 12.32
N ASN A 440 7.17 -10.44 11.74
CA ASN A 440 8.39 -9.77 11.27
C ASN A 440 8.55 -10.06 9.79
N MET A 441 8.75 -9.02 8.99
CA MET A 441 8.77 -9.10 7.54
C MET A 441 9.97 -8.34 6.99
N ILE A 442 10.46 -8.76 5.82
CA ILE A 442 11.51 -8.11 5.06
C ILE A 442 11.02 -8.00 3.62
N LEU A 443 10.92 -6.79 3.11
CA LEU A 443 10.70 -6.49 1.70
C LEU A 443 12.04 -6.12 1.06
N LYS A 444 12.35 -6.68 -0.10
CA LYS A 444 13.55 -6.33 -0.87
C LYS A 444 13.23 -6.23 -2.36
N ALA A 445 13.86 -5.30 -3.05
CA ALA A 445 13.87 -5.26 -4.51
C ALA A 445 15.23 -4.74 -4.97
N SER A 446 15.63 -5.12 -6.19
CA SER A 446 16.94 -4.75 -6.74
C SER A 446 16.88 -4.39 -8.21
N LYS A 447 17.87 -3.61 -8.66
CA LYS A 447 18.04 -3.17 -10.05
C LYS A 447 16.81 -2.46 -10.60
N GLY A 448 16.10 -1.73 -9.73
CA GLY A 448 14.90 -0.98 -10.09
C GLY A 448 15.22 0.24 -10.95
N ASN A 449 14.29 0.60 -11.82
CA ASN A 449 14.31 1.83 -12.57
C ASN A 449 13.05 2.65 -12.27
N LEU A 450 13.18 3.96 -12.24
CA LEU A 450 12.11 4.90 -11.94
C LEU A 450 12.19 6.10 -12.88
N ARG A 451 11.02 6.57 -13.34
CA ARG A 451 10.86 7.79 -14.12
C ARG A 451 9.69 8.59 -13.60
N SER A 452 9.88 9.89 -13.40
CA SER A 452 8.82 10.86 -13.17
C SER A 452 8.89 11.94 -14.24
N SER A 453 7.87 12.01 -15.10
CA SER A 453 7.77 13.07 -16.10
C SER A 453 7.36 14.41 -15.48
N LYS A 454 6.58 14.40 -14.38
CA LYS A 454 6.15 15.62 -13.68
C LYS A 454 7.34 16.38 -13.08
N PHE A 455 8.32 15.65 -12.54
CA PHE A 455 9.48 16.23 -11.86
C PHE A 455 10.78 16.13 -12.67
N ASN A 456 10.73 15.63 -13.91
CA ASN A 456 11.92 15.40 -14.75
C ASN A 456 13.03 14.56 -14.08
N ILE A 457 12.64 13.56 -13.28
CA ILE A 457 13.57 12.68 -12.55
C ILE A 457 13.63 11.31 -13.23
N LYS A 458 14.85 10.78 -13.35
CA LYS A 458 15.13 9.38 -13.70
C LYS A 458 16.06 8.77 -12.66
N ALA A 459 15.76 7.57 -12.20
CA ALA A 459 16.66 6.82 -11.32
C ALA A 459 16.82 5.39 -11.84
N SER A 460 18.02 4.84 -11.72
CA SER A 460 18.35 3.48 -12.17
C SER A 460 19.24 2.75 -11.16
N GLY A 461 19.10 1.43 -11.13
CA GLY A 461 19.81 0.57 -10.17
C GLY A 461 19.29 0.67 -8.73
N ILE A 462 18.01 0.99 -8.55
CA ILE A 462 17.38 1.14 -7.23
C ILE A 462 17.37 -0.21 -6.51
N ASP A 463 18.05 -0.26 -5.37
CA ASP A 463 18.06 -1.39 -4.44
C ASP A 463 17.51 -0.95 -3.09
N PHE A 464 16.64 -1.75 -2.48
CA PHE A 464 16.19 -1.52 -1.11
C PHE A 464 15.90 -2.81 -0.36
N LYS A 465 16.01 -2.75 0.96
CA LYS A 465 15.63 -3.78 1.92
C LYS A 465 14.96 -3.09 3.12
N ILE A 466 13.69 -3.38 3.36
CA ILE A 466 12.87 -2.73 4.40
C ILE A 466 12.37 -3.81 5.37
N PRO A 467 12.83 -3.83 6.64
CA PRO A 467 12.24 -4.64 7.68
C PRO A 467 10.97 -3.97 8.20
N ILE A 468 9.93 -4.77 8.45
CA ILE A 468 8.62 -4.32 8.95
C ILE A 468 8.21 -5.22 10.10
N HIS A 469 7.71 -4.62 11.18
CA HIS A 469 7.21 -5.30 12.37
C HIS A 469 5.72 -4.99 12.55
N TYR A 470 4.94 -6.00 12.90
CA TYR A 470 3.52 -5.87 13.20
C TYR A 470 3.17 -6.62 14.50
N PRO A 471 2.43 -6.00 15.45
CA PRO A 471 2.24 -4.56 15.56
C PRO A 471 3.60 -3.85 15.69
N ASN A 472 3.64 -2.55 15.45
CA ASN A 472 4.88 -1.80 15.68
C ASN A 472 5.22 -1.85 17.19
N THR A 473 6.38 -2.41 17.53
CA THR A 473 6.85 -2.55 18.92
C THR A 473 7.79 -1.41 19.34
N GLY A 474 8.00 -0.41 18.48
CA GLY A 474 9.00 0.64 18.67
C GLY A 474 10.46 0.16 18.52
N LYS A 475 10.66 -1.13 18.21
CA LYS A 475 11.99 -1.71 17.99
C LYS A 475 12.60 -1.13 16.71
N ARG A 476 13.74 -0.45 16.85
CA ARG A 476 14.47 0.14 15.72
C ARG A 476 15.17 -0.94 14.88
N SER A 477 14.48 -1.42 13.86
CA SER A 477 15.03 -2.32 12.84
C SER A 477 15.38 -1.52 11.58
N TYR A 478 16.66 -1.46 11.24
CA TYR A 478 17.13 -0.67 10.09
C TYR A 478 17.22 -1.52 8.82
N GLY A 479 16.48 -1.09 7.82
CA GLY A 479 16.67 -1.41 6.42
C GLY A 479 17.70 -0.51 5.74
N THR A 480 17.95 -0.78 4.47
CA THR A 480 18.94 -0.08 3.65
C THR A 480 18.37 0.22 2.28
N TYR A 481 18.85 1.30 1.66
CA TYR A 481 18.61 1.55 0.24
C TYR A 481 19.88 2.06 -0.44
N PHE A 482 19.95 1.86 -1.75
CA PHE A 482 21.01 2.36 -2.61
C PHE A 482 20.44 2.71 -3.99
N ILE A 483 20.80 3.88 -4.50
CA ILE A 483 20.44 4.35 -5.83
C ILE A 483 21.73 4.91 -6.47
N PRO A 484 22.40 4.16 -7.36
CA PRO A 484 23.70 4.51 -7.91
C PRO A 484 23.65 5.64 -8.95
N ALA A 485 22.49 5.86 -9.56
CA ALA A 485 22.30 6.85 -10.59
C ALA A 485 20.90 7.47 -10.50
N ILE A 486 20.88 8.76 -10.19
CA ILE A 486 19.72 9.63 -10.30
C ILE A 486 20.11 10.77 -11.23
N SER A 487 19.21 11.12 -12.15
CA SER A 487 19.34 12.23 -13.07
C SER A 487 18.14 13.16 -12.93
N TYR A 488 18.39 14.45 -12.73
CA TYR A 488 17.40 15.52 -12.72
C TYR A 488 17.62 16.43 -13.94
N ASN A 489 16.54 16.76 -14.67
CA ASN A 489 16.57 17.55 -15.91
C ASN A 489 17.57 17.03 -16.97
N ASN A 490 17.90 15.73 -16.93
CA ASN A 490 18.96 15.09 -17.74
C ASN A 490 20.37 15.70 -17.60
N GLN A 491 20.61 16.59 -16.64
CA GLN A 491 21.87 17.32 -16.48
C GLN A 491 22.57 16.97 -15.15
N HIS A 492 21.82 16.96 -14.05
CA HIS A 492 22.39 16.79 -12.72
C HIS A 492 22.36 15.32 -12.33
N ASN A 493 23.54 14.75 -12.09
CA ASN A 493 23.70 13.34 -11.77
C ASN A 493 24.18 13.16 -10.33
N PHE A 494 23.51 12.30 -9.58
CA PHE A 494 23.86 12.03 -8.19
C PHE A 494 23.59 10.56 -7.83
N SER A 495 24.14 10.13 -6.72
CA SER A 495 23.86 8.82 -6.12
C SER A 495 23.46 8.99 -4.66
N THR A 496 22.73 8.03 -4.12
CA THR A 496 22.36 8.05 -2.69
C THR A 496 22.36 6.66 -2.09
N ARG A 497 22.76 6.58 -0.83
CA ARG A 497 22.68 5.38 0.01
C ARG A 497 22.29 5.78 1.43
N GLY A 498 21.56 4.90 2.09
CA GLY A 498 21.11 5.20 3.43
C GLY A 498 20.34 4.08 4.10
N ARG A 499 19.57 4.47 5.12
CA ARG A 499 18.79 3.59 5.97
C ARG A 499 17.31 3.91 5.87
N ILE A 500 16.49 2.89 6.05
CA ILE A 500 15.03 3.01 6.15
C ILE A 500 14.64 2.33 7.46
N PHE A 501 13.80 2.92 8.28
CA PHE A 501 13.21 2.19 9.40
C PHE A 501 11.78 2.61 9.65
N GLN A 502 10.99 1.66 10.13
CA GLN A 502 9.59 1.88 10.47
C GLN A 502 9.49 2.72 11.76
N THR A 503 8.87 3.89 11.68
CA THR A 503 8.59 4.76 12.83
C THR A 503 7.21 4.47 13.42
N ASP A 504 6.24 4.16 12.56
CA ASP A 504 4.88 3.75 12.93
C ASP A 504 4.33 2.64 12.00
N SER A 505 3.15 2.12 12.29
CA SER A 505 2.48 1.05 11.53
C SER A 505 2.35 1.36 10.03
N LYS A 506 2.28 2.64 9.66
CA LYS A 506 2.20 3.13 8.26
C LYS A 506 3.15 4.29 7.99
N GLU A 507 4.25 4.39 8.74
CA GLU A 507 5.21 5.49 8.63
C GLU A 507 6.65 4.97 8.64
N PHE A 508 7.49 5.54 7.76
CA PHE A 508 8.89 5.18 7.62
C PHE A 508 9.76 6.43 7.63
N ARG A 509 10.90 6.35 8.32
CA ARG A 509 11.98 7.33 8.18
C ARG A 509 13.04 6.81 7.22
N VAL A 510 13.38 7.61 6.22
CA VAL A 510 14.42 7.38 5.23
C VAL A 510 15.52 8.42 5.44
N SER A 511 16.76 8.00 5.66
CA SER A 511 17.87 8.93 5.81
C SER A 511 19.12 8.44 5.09
N GLY A 512 19.92 9.36 4.58
CA GLY A 512 21.14 8.99 3.88
C GLY A 512 21.95 10.16 3.37
N GLY A 513 23.01 9.80 2.64
CA GLY A 513 23.87 10.74 1.94
C GLY A 513 23.50 10.85 0.47
N LEU A 514 23.69 12.04 -0.09
CA LEU A 514 23.67 12.34 -1.52
C LEU A 514 25.10 12.69 -1.93
N ASP A 515 25.58 12.01 -2.96
CA ASP A 515 26.88 12.22 -3.58
C ASP A 515 26.68 12.82 -4.98
N PHE A 516 27.15 14.05 -5.16
CA PHE A 516 26.96 14.82 -6.38
C PHE A 516 28.08 14.52 -7.36
N LYS A 517 27.74 13.90 -8.50
CA LYS A 517 28.75 13.59 -9.54
C LYS A 517 29.14 14.83 -10.36
N THR A 518 28.28 15.85 -10.37
CA THR A 518 28.52 17.11 -11.07
C THR A 518 29.59 17.97 -10.37
N VAL A 519 29.60 18.02 -9.04
CA VAL A 519 30.57 18.76 -8.22
C VAL A 519 31.05 17.86 -7.08
N LYS A 520 32.28 17.34 -7.19
CA LYS A 520 32.78 16.21 -6.39
C LYS A 520 32.82 16.46 -4.88
N ASP A 521 33.00 17.70 -4.46
CA ASP A 521 33.19 18.04 -3.04
C ASP A 521 31.86 18.33 -2.31
N VAL A 522 30.75 18.42 -3.06
CA VAL A 522 29.41 18.62 -2.50
C VAL A 522 28.85 17.28 -2.08
N THR A 523 28.56 17.18 -0.78
CA THR A 523 27.81 16.09 -0.17
C THR A 523 26.60 16.67 0.54
N ALA A 524 25.48 15.94 0.53
CA ALA A 524 24.33 16.31 1.35
C ALA A 524 23.89 15.15 2.23
N GLN A 525 23.44 15.46 3.45
CA GLN A 525 22.75 14.54 4.32
C GLN A 525 21.28 14.90 4.34
N PHE A 526 20.41 13.90 4.28
CA PHE A 526 18.98 14.13 4.37
C PHE A 526 18.29 13.15 5.33
N SER A 527 17.14 13.58 5.81
CA SER A 527 16.19 12.77 6.56
C SER A 527 14.80 13.06 6.05
N SER A 528 14.04 12.02 5.75
CA SER A 528 12.67 12.12 5.29
C SER A 528 11.76 11.21 6.10
N ILE A 529 10.54 11.67 6.36
CA ILE A 529 9.45 10.85 6.89
C ILE A 529 8.44 10.66 5.78
N ILE A 530 8.02 9.41 5.55
CA ILE A 530 7.04 9.03 4.53
C ILE A 530 5.91 8.28 5.24
N GLY A 531 4.68 8.74 5.08
CA GLY A 531 3.50 8.14 5.70
C GLY A 531 2.37 7.83 4.72
N PHE A 532 1.52 6.88 5.12
CA PHE A 532 0.44 6.32 4.27
C PHE A 532 -0.95 6.32 4.92
N GLU A 533 -1.17 6.95 6.09
CA GLU A 533 -2.45 6.86 6.82
C GLU A 533 -3.65 7.45 6.07
N LYS A 534 -3.50 8.67 5.54
CA LYS A 534 -4.55 9.42 4.81
C LYS A 534 -4.15 9.67 3.35
N GLY A 535 -3.43 8.71 2.77
CA GLY A 535 -2.72 8.87 1.50
C GLY A 535 -1.22 9.13 1.70
N LEU A 536 -0.50 9.22 0.58
CA LEU A 536 0.95 9.46 0.58
C LEU A 536 1.25 10.90 0.99
N TRP A 537 2.02 11.05 2.06
CA TRP A 537 2.68 12.31 2.40
C TRP A 537 4.16 12.08 2.70
N ALA A 538 4.98 13.10 2.47
CA ALA A 538 6.39 13.06 2.81
C ALA A 538 6.89 14.42 3.29
N SER A 539 7.79 14.43 4.26
CA SER A 539 8.58 15.59 4.67
C SER A 539 10.04 15.23 4.49
N LEU A 540 10.86 16.11 3.93
CA LEU A 540 12.28 15.94 3.69
C LEU A 540 13.02 17.16 4.24
N ASP A 541 14.05 16.91 5.04
CA ASP A 541 15.03 17.91 5.44
C ASP A 541 16.40 17.49 4.90
N PHE A 542 17.17 18.44 4.37
CA PHE A 542 18.54 18.20 3.92
C PHE A 542 19.49 19.33 4.33
N LYS A 543 20.77 18.98 4.42
CA LYS A 543 21.89 19.91 4.63
C LYS A 543 23.09 19.49 3.79
N THR A 544 23.83 20.45 3.25
CA THR A 544 25.10 20.21 2.56
C THR A 544 26.28 20.49 3.48
N ASN A 545 27.46 19.95 3.16
CA ASN A 545 28.69 20.46 3.75
C ASN A 545 29.06 21.83 3.16
N PRO A 546 29.83 22.65 3.89
CA PRO A 546 30.54 23.79 3.32
C PRO A 546 31.55 23.31 2.28
N VAL A 547 31.50 23.90 1.10
CA VAL A 547 32.38 23.58 -0.04
C VAL A 547 32.92 24.85 -0.64
N LYS A 548 34.21 24.84 -0.97
CA LYS A 548 34.81 25.85 -1.83
C LYS A 548 34.44 25.58 -3.28
N LEU A 549 33.71 26.48 -3.90
CA LEU A 549 33.28 26.41 -5.29
C LEU A 549 34.11 27.38 -6.13
N THR A 550 34.62 26.88 -7.24
CA THR A 550 35.28 27.68 -8.26
C THR A 550 34.29 28.10 -9.35
N TYR A 551 34.70 29.02 -10.23
CA TYR A 551 33.94 29.35 -11.44
C TYR A 551 33.59 28.12 -12.29
N GLU A 552 34.53 27.19 -12.48
CA GLU A 552 34.28 25.96 -13.24
C GLU A 552 33.24 25.05 -12.57
N ASP A 553 33.12 25.09 -11.24
CA ASP A 553 32.09 24.34 -10.52
C ASP A 553 30.72 25.00 -10.63
N ILE A 554 30.67 26.34 -10.49
CA ILE A 554 29.45 27.13 -10.67
C ILE A 554 28.90 26.97 -12.10
N LYS A 555 29.77 26.98 -13.10
CA LYS A 555 29.41 26.76 -14.51
C LYS A 555 28.80 25.38 -14.79
N LYS A 556 29.16 24.36 -14.01
CA LYS A 556 28.52 23.03 -14.09
C LYS A 556 27.14 23.01 -13.43
N LEU A 557 26.87 23.93 -12.50
CA LEU A 557 25.60 24.06 -11.80
C LEU A 557 24.60 24.95 -12.54
N ILE A 558 25.07 26.00 -13.21
CA ILE A 558 24.24 26.99 -13.91
C ILE A 558 24.59 26.95 -15.42
N PRO A 559 23.67 26.53 -16.29
CA PRO A 559 23.94 26.36 -17.73
C PRO A 559 24.07 27.65 -18.55
N GLN A 560 24.02 28.84 -17.94
CA GLN A 560 24.19 30.11 -18.64
C GLN A 560 25.68 30.42 -18.90
N LYS A 561 25.95 31.06 -20.03
CA LYS A 561 27.28 31.57 -20.39
C LYS A 561 27.59 32.78 -19.52
N LEU A 562 28.20 32.59 -18.35
CA LEU A 562 28.95 33.67 -17.71
C LEU A 562 30.24 33.92 -18.51
N ASP A 563 30.61 35.18 -18.70
CA ASP A 563 31.95 35.53 -19.18
C ASP A 563 33.02 35.11 -18.15
N SER A 564 34.28 35.03 -18.58
CA SER A 564 35.41 34.57 -17.76
C SER A 564 35.61 35.44 -16.51
N ALA A 565 35.27 34.88 -15.34
CA ALA A 565 35.53 35.47 -14.04
C ALA A 565 36.16 34.41 -13.13
N ASP A 566 37.21 34.77 -12.40
CA ASP A 566 37.77 33.92 -11.37
C ASP A 566 36.91 34.10 -10.10
N ILE A 567 36.09 33.10 -9.81
CA ILE A 567 35.20 33.08 -8.64
C ILE A 567 35.70 32.01 -7.68
N GLU A 568 35.88 32.38 -6.41
CA GLU A 568 36.08 31.46 -5.29
C GLU A 568 35.08 31.81 -4.19
N ILE A 569 34.19 30.88 -3.84
CA ILE A 569 33.21 31.08 -2.76
C ILE A 569 33.15 29.86 -1.85
N THR A 570 32.94 30.03 -0.55
CA THR A 570 32.58 28.91 0.32
C THR A 570 31.07 28.91 0.53
N ALA A 571 30.37 27.85 0.12
CA ALA A 571 28.91 27.79 0.19
C ALA A 571 28.39 26.50 0.85
N TRP A 572 27.25 26.61 1.54
CA TRP A 572 26.46 25.48 2.02
C TRP A 572 24.96 25.81 2.02
N ALA A 573 24.12 24.79 2.01
CA ALA A 573 22.67 24.96 2.01
C ALA A 573 21.97 24.04 3.01
N ASN A 574 20.85 24.53 3.55
CA ASN A 574 19.87 23.75 4.29
C ASN A 574 18.52 23.89 3.58
N GLY A 575 17.76 22.82 3.45
CA GLY A 575 16.46 22.93 2.79
C GLY A 575 15.45 21.90 3.26
N LYS A 576 14.19 22.19 2.92
CA LYS A 576 13.02 21.40 3.27
C LYS A 576 12.16 21.18 2.04
N ALA A 577 11.53 20.01 1.95
CA ALA A 577 10.49 19.72 0.98
C ALA A 577 9.36 18.93 1.62
N ASP A 578 8.14 19.45 1.51
CA ASP A 578 6.92 18.84 2.03
C ASP A 578 6.00 18.46 0.87
N TYR A 579 5.60 17.20 0.81
CA TYR A 579 4.64 16.68 -0.16
C TYR A 579 3.38 16.20 0.56
N SER A 580 2.24 16.83 0.26
CA SER A 580 0.92 16.42 0.77
C SER A 580 -0.16 16.85 -0.23
N HIS A 581 -1.30 16.15 -0.26
CA HIS A 581 -2.44 16.51 -1.13
C HIS A 581 -2.06 16.76 -2.61
N HIS A 582 -1.10 15.99 -3.15
CA HIS A 582 -0.55 16.15 -4.51
C HIS A 582 0.20 17.45 -4.81
N GLN A 583 0.51 18.24 -3.78
CA GLN A 583 1.30 19.48 -3.84
C GLN A 583 2.68 19.25 -3.21
N LEU A 584 3.69 19.93 -3.76
CA LEU A 584 5.07 19.92 -3.29
C LEU A 584 5.46 21.35 -2.93
N ASN A 585 5.76 21.59 -1.66
CA ASN A 585 6.27 22.87 -1.16
C ASN A 585 7.75 22.70 -0.84
N THR A 586 8.57 23.68 -1.16
CA THR A 586 10.03 23.59 -1.00
C THR A 586 10.59 24.88 -0.43
N SER A 587 11.66 24.80 0.36
CA SER A 587 12.36 25.99 0.86
C SER A 587 13.84 25.68 1.03
N MET A 588 14.69 26.69 0.89
CA MET A 588 16.13 26.52 1.05
C MET A 588 16.80 27.78 1.55
N GLN A 589 17.70 27.64 2.50
CA GLN A 589 18.65 28.66 2.87
C GLN A 589 20.01 28.32 2.28
N VAL A 590 20.58 29.23 1.49
CA VAL A 590 21.94 29.14 0.95
C VAL A 590 22.81 30.15 1.67
N ASN A 591 23.96 29.72 2.17
CA ASN A 591 24.95 30.59 2.80
C ASN A 591 26.19 30.63 1.93
N ILE A 592 26.74 31.83 1.74
CA ILE A 592 27.98 32.11 1.03
C ILE A 592 28.86 32.92 1.96
N ASN A 593 30.08 32.44 2.17
CA ASN A 593 31.08 33.09 3.02
C ASN A 593 32.39 33.32 2.28
N ASP A 594 33.05 34.42 2.65
CA ASP A 594 34.40 34.80 2.24
C ASP A 594 34.64 34.67 0.73
N GLY A 595 33.65 35.11 -0.05
CA GLY A 595 33.71 35.03 -1.50
C GLY A 595 34.68 36.03 -2.09
N LYS A 596 35.31 35.63 -3.19
CA LYS A 596 36.21 36.44 -4.01
C LYS A 596 35.82 36.34 -5.48
N ILE A 597 35.73 37.48 -6.14
CA ILE A 597 35.55 37.60 -7.58
C ILE A 597 36.70 38.42 -8.12
N HIS A 598 37.40 37.90 -9.11
CA HIS A 598 38.44 38.62 -9.84
C HIS A 598 38.17 38.54 -11.34
N MET A 599 38.18 39.69 -12.00
CA MET A 599 37.95 39.81 -13.44
C MET A 599 39.09 40.64 -14.04
N PRO A 600 40.17 39.99 -14.52
CA PRO A 600 41.39 40.67 -14.96
C PRO A 600 41.12 41.70 -16.06
N ASP A 601 40.28 41.35 -17.04
CA ASP A 601 39.96 42.21 -18.18
C ASP A 601 39.26 43.52 -17.81
N MET A 602 38.62 43.56 -16.63
CA MET A 602 37.92 44.74 -16.12
C MET A 602 38.70 45.44 -15.00
N ASN A 603 39.89 44.94 -14.63
CA ASN A 603 40.61 45.33 -13.42
C ASN A 603 39.68 45.38 -12.19
N PHE A 604 38.77 44.40 -12.10
CA PHE A 604 37.76 44.32 -11.05
C PHE A 604 38.12 43.21 -10.06
N THR A 605 38.10 43.55 -8.77
CA THR A 605 38.23 42.58 -7.68
C THR A 605 37.24 42.90 -6.58
N ALA A 606 36.50 41.89 -6.13
CA ALA A 606 35.66 41.96 -4.93
C ALA A 606 36.07 40.85 -3.97
N THR A 607 36.24 41.18 -2.68
CA THR A 607 36.67 40.24 -1.63
C THR A 607 35.82 40.38 -0.39
N GLY A 608 35.70 39.31 0.40
CA GLY A 608 34.88 39.30 1.61
C GLY A 608 33.39 39.30 1.30
N ILE A 609 32.98 38.61 0.22
CA ILE A 609 31.58 38.51 -0.18
C ILE A 609 30.87 37.52 0.73
N ASN A 610 29.86 37.99 1.47
CA ASN A 610 29.06 37.17 2.38
C ASN A 610 27.57 37.41 2.15
N THR A 611 26.77 36.35 2.14
CA THR A 611 25.30 36.45 2.04
C THR A 611 24.63 35.19 2.58
N THR A 612 23.44 35.36 3.14
CA THR A 612 22.48 34.29 3.38
C THR A 612 21.26 34.56 2.51
N VAL A 613 20.83 33.57 1.73
CA VAL A 613 19.72 33.67 0.79
C VAL A 613 18.65 32.66 1.17
N ASP A 614 17.51 33.15 1.62
CA ASP A 614 16.34 32.35 1.99
C ASP A 614 15.33 32.29 0.85
N PHE A 615 15.26 31.13 0.19
CA PHE A 615 14.26 30.78 -0.82
C PHE A 615 13.01 30.19 -0.18
N ASN A 616 11.85 30.79 -0.47
CA ASN A 616 10.53 30.31 -0.02
C ASN A 616 9.90 29.30 -0.99
N ASP A 617 10.36 29.23 -2.24
CA ASP A 617 10.05 28.18 -3.22
C ASP A 617 11.26 27.92 -4.14
N LEU A 618 11.62 26.66 -4.36
CA LEU A 618 12.66 26.21 -5.30
C LEU A 618 12.10 25.81 -6.67
N LEU A 619 10.80 25.55 -6.78
CA LEU A 619 10.16 25.23 -8.05
C LEU A 619 10.00 26.47 -8.92
N VAL A 620 9.69 27.61 -8.27
CA VAL A 620 9.73 28.96 -8.84
C VAL A 620 10.65 29.77 -7.93
N PRO A 621 11.96 29.86 -8.22
CA PRO A 621 12.93 30.52 -7.35
C PRO A 621 12.51 31.93 -6.95
N GLU A 622 12.07 32.09 -5.71
CA GLU A 622 11.69 33.35 -5.07
C GLU A 622 12.39 33.41 -3.70
N THR A 623 12.74 34.62 -3.25
CA THR A 623 13.35 34.82 -1.93
C THR A 623 12.44 35.65 -1.02
N VAL A 624 12.61 35.51 0.29
CA VAL A 624 12.01 36.44 1.25
C VAL A 624 12.54 37.87 1.00
N PRO A 625 11.71 38.92 1.05
CA PRO A 625 12.22 40.27 0.83
C PRO A 625 13.30 40.72 1.83
N GLY A 626 14.26 41.51 1.35
CA GLY A 626 15.29 42.13 2.19
C GLY A 626 16.49 41.25 2.54
N GLN A 627 16.88 40.33 1.64
CA GLN A 627 18.12 39.57 1.72
C GLN A 627 19.33 40.53 1.75
N MET A 628 20.43 40.11 2.37
CA MET A 628 21.59 40.98 2.60
C MET A 628 22.88 40.36 2.05
N LEU A 629 23.50 41.06 1.11
CA LEU A 629 24.83 40.77 0.58
C LEU A 629 25.81 41.82 1.11
N THR A 630 26.90 41.38 1.72
CA THR A 630 27.99 42.27 2.18
C THR A 630 29.27 41.97 1.42
N ILE A 631 30.05 43.01 1.13
CA ILE A 631 31.34 42.90 0.45
C ILE A 631 32.32 43.82 1.16
N ASP A 632 33.43 43.28 1.66
CA ASP A 632 34.40 44.03 2.46
C ASP A 632 35.16 45.06 1.61
N SER A 633 35.58 44.67 0.41
CA SER A 633 36.32 45.53 -0.51
C SER A 633 35.97 45.25 -1.96
N ILE A 634 35.78 46.32 -2.73
CA ILE A 634 35.63 46.30 -4.19
C ILE A 634 36.66 47.28 -4.78
N GLU A 635 37.51 46.78 -5.66
CA GLU A 635 38.47 47.57 -6.40
C GLU A 635 38.16 47.49 -7.90
N VAL A 636 37.99 48.66 -8.53
CA VAL A 636 37.76 48.78 -9.98
C VAL A 636 38.69 49.84 -10.52
N ASN A 637 39.70 49.45 -11.30
CA ASN A 637 40.76 50.35 -11.74
C ASN A 637 41.42 51.10 -10.54
N LYS A 638 41.18 52.42 -10.42
CA LYS A 638 41.67 53.26 -9.32
C LYS A 638 40.64 53.50 -8.22
N ILE A 639 39.40 53.08 -8.43
CA ILE A 639 38.29 53.26 -7.50
C ILE A 639 38.35 52.16 -6.44
N LYS A 640 38.29 52.56 -5.17
CA LYS A 640 38.29 51.67 -4.02
C LYS A 640 37.06 51.93 -3.17
N ILE A 641 36.22 50.91 -3.06
CA ILE A 641 34.99 50.90 -2.28
C ILE A 641 35.17 49.89 -1.15
N ALA A 642 34.70 50.25 0.05
CA ALA A 642 34.76 49.39 1.22
C ALA A 642 33.39 49.24 1.89
N ASP A 643 33.22 48.19 2.69
CA ASP A 643 32.02 47.95 3.51
C ASP A 643 30.70 48.07 2.72
N ALA A 644 30.64 47.46 1.53
CA ALA A 644 29.43 47.48 0.72
C ALA A 644 28.36 46.54 1.31
N LYS A 645 27.13 47.03 1.35
CA LYS A 645 25.93 46.33 1.81
C LYS A 645 24.85 46.52 0.76
N ILE A 646 24.39 45.42 0.21
CA ILE A 646 23.40 45.38 -0.86
C ILE A 646 22.21 44.61 -0.32
N ARG A 647 21.07 45.30 -0.20
CA ARG A 647 19.80 44.70 0.17
C ARG A 647 19.05 44.32 -1.11
N PHE A 648 18.62 43.08 -1.23
CA PHE A 648 18.02 42.58 -2.47
C PHE A 648 16.90 41.56 -2.23
N SER A 649 16.11 41.31 -3.29
CA SER A 649 15.03 40.34 -3.34
C SER A 649 14.92 39.77 -4.75
N LEU A 650 14.83 38.44 -4.88
CA LEU A 650 14.52 37.75 -6.13
C LEU A 650 13.01 37.53 -6.25
N GLU A 651 12.42 38.12 -7.27
CA GLU A 651 10.99 38.13 -7.61
C GLU A 651 10.74 37.19 -8.81
N ASP A 652 9.97 36.11 -8.61
CA ASP A 652 9.47 35.19 -9.67
C ASP A 652 10.56 34.70 -10.66
N ALA A 653 11.71 34.26 -10.13
CA ALA A 653 12.87 33.71 -10.83
C ALA A 653 13.54 34.58 -11.91
N SER A 654 12.96 35.73 -12.26
CA SER A 654 13.29 36.51 -13.45
C SER A 654 13.51 37.99 -13.18
N SER A 655 13.05 38.49 -12.03
CA SER A 655 13.27 39.87 -11.60
C SER A 655 14.13 39.91 -10.34
N LEU A 656 15.23 40.65 -10.38
CA LEU A 656 16.04 40.95 -9.20
C LEU A 656 15.78 42.40 -8.80
N LEU A 657 15.21 42.61 -7.61
CA LEU A 657 15.09 43.92 -6.99
C LEU A 657 16.29 44.16 -6.07
N ILE A 658 17.13 45.13 -6.42
CA ILE A 658 18.06 45.73 -5.48
C ILE A 658 17.30 46.83 -4.74
N GLU A 659 17.04 46.65 -3.46
CA GLU A 659 16.26 47.57 -2.63
C GLU A 659 17.08 48.79 -2.22
N ASN A 660 18.35 48.58 -1.88
CA ASN A 660 19.30 49.63 -1.54
C ASN A 660 20.72 49.09 -1.62
N ILE A 661 21.63 49.93 -2.12
CA ILE A 661 23.08 49.74 -2.01
C ILE A 661 23.60 50.78 -1.02
N ARG A 662 24.53 50.40 -0.14
CA ARG A 662 25.24 51.30 0.76
C ARG A 662 26.71 50.89 0.87
N PHE A 663 27.65 51.81 0.70
CA PHE A 663 29.08 51.51 0.80
C PHE A 663 29.88 52.73 1.23
N LYS A 664 31.12 52.50 1.69
CA LYS A 664 32.09 53.56 1.94
C LYS A 664 32.91 53.82 0.69
N TRP A 665 33.04 55.10 0.33
CA TRP A 665 33.87 55.55 -0.77
C TRP A 665 34.49 56.90 -0.42
N CYS A 666 35.76 57.11 -0.75
CA CYS A 666 36.49 58.35 -0.45
C CYS A 666 36.31 58.82 1.01
N ASN A 667 36.39 57.90 1.98
CA ASN A 667 36.18 58.14 3.42
C ASN A 667 34.77 58.64 3.84
N GLY A 668 33.82 58.76 2.90
CA GLY A 668 32.42 59.07 3.18
C GLY A 668 31.50 57.85 2.95
N LEU A 669 30.20 58.12 2.90
CA LEU A 669 29.15 57.12 2.69
C LEU A 669 28.42 57.40 1.38
N VAL A 670 28.19 56.34 0.60
CA VAL A 670 27.33 56.38 -0.59
C VAL A 670 26.16 55.44 -0.39
N SER A 671 24.98 55.85 -0.84
CA SER A 671 23.80 54.99 -0.89
C SER A 671 23.03 55.15 -2.20
N SER A 672 22.21 54.18 -2.57
CA SER A 672 21.40 54.24 -3.79
C SER A 672 19.90 54.17 -3.52
N GLU A 673 19.11 54.57 -4.50
CA GLU A 673 17.70 54.14 -4.59
C GLU A 673 17.58 52.66 -5.01
N SER A 674 16.34 52.16 -5.02
CA SER A 674 16.03 50.81 -5.47
C SER A 674 16.05 50.71 -6.99
N ILE A 675 16.53 49.60 -7.53
CA ILE A 675 16.52 49.31 -8.97
C ILE A 675 16.16 47.85 -9.22
N ARG A 676 15.35 47.60 -10.26
CA ARG A 676 15.01 46.24 -10.73
C ARG A 676 15.81 45.84 -11.95
N PHE A 677 16.07 44.55 -12.09
CA PHE A 677 16.71 43.93 -13.24
C PHE A 677 15.86 42.75 -13.74
N PRO A 678 15.66 42.57 -15.06
CA PRO A 678 16.03 43.50 -16.13
C PRO A 678 15.11 44.72 -16.18
N GLN A 679 15.57 45.81 -16.80
CA GLN A 679 14.76 47.00 -17.08
C GLN A 679 14.31 47.02 -18.55
N LYS A 680 13.24 47.78 -18.83
CA LYS A 680 12.76 47.98 -20.20
C LYS A 680 13.88 48.63 -21.04
N ASN A 681 14.15 48.08 -22.22
CA ASN A 681 15.20 48.52 -23.15
C ASN A 681 16.64 48.41 -22.62
N ASN A 682 16.90 47.65 -21.54
CA ASN A 682 18.25 47.49 -20.97
C ASN A 682 18.93 48.81 -20.59
N ALA A 683 18.13 49.83 -20.25
CA ALA A 683 18.58 51.10 -19.72
C ALA A 683 18.31 51.16 -18.21
N TYR A 684 19.34 51.42 -17.43
CA TYR A 684 19.32 51.34 -15.97
C TYR A 684 19.66 52.69 -15.38
N PHE A 685 18.77 53.22 -14.55
CA PHE A 685 18.89 54.53 -13.92
C PHE A 685 19.09 54.34 -12.43
N LEU A 686 20.17 54.90 -11.88
CA LEU A 686 20.52 54.76 -10.47
C LEU A 686 21.08 56.07 -9.94
N THR A 687 20.38 56.68 -8.97
CA THR A 687 20.91 57.84 -8.24
C THR A 687 21.76 57.39 -7.05
N LEU A 688 23.03 57.80 -7.01
CA LEU A 688 23.91 57.64 -5.86
C LEU A 688 23.85 58.90 -4.99
N TYR A 689 23.49 58.75 -3.72
CA TYR A 689 23.51 59.80 -2.69
C TYR A 689 24.81 59.74 -1.91
N CYS A 690 25.55 60.83 -1.88
CA CYS A 690 26.87 60.93 -1.29
C CYS A 690 26.83 61.80 -0.03
N ASP A 691 27.29 61.26 1.10
CA ASP A 691 27.46 61.94 2.39
C ASP A 691 28.95 61.98 2.76
N ARG A 692 29.47 63.20 2.90
CA ARG A 692 30.81 63.52 3.38
C ARG A 692 31.98 62.80 2.67
N LEU A 693 31.95 62.76 1.33
CA LEU A 693 33.10 62.26 0.55
C LEU A 693 34.29 63.23 0.66
N GLU A 694 35.47 62.76 0.99
CA GLU A 694 36.69 63.57 1.04
C GLU A 694 37.08 64.03 -0.38
N LEU A 695 37.12 65.35 -0.60
CA LEU A 695 37.38 65.96 -1.92
C LEU A 695 38.68 65.44 -2.53
N THR A 696 39.75 65.38 -1.74
CA THR A 696 41.08 64.97 -2.19
C THR A 696 41.15 63.50 -2.59
N GLN A 697 40.47 62.61 -1.85
CA GLN A 697 40.35 61.20 -2.25
C GLN A 697 39.53 61.04 -3.52
N LEU A 698 38.46 61.82 -3.67
CA LEU A 698 37.61 61.78 -4.86
C LEU A 698 38.41 62.19 -6.11
N LEU A 699 39.10 63.33 -6.07
CA LEU A 699 39.94 63.80 -7.18
C LEU A 699 41.04 62.78 -7.54
N LYS A 700 41.62 62.14 -6.52
CA LYS A 700 42.65 61.11 -6.69
C LYS A 700 42.11 59.82 -7.33
N GLN A 701 41.01 59.27 -6.81
CA GLN A 701 40.43 58.03 -7.32
C GLN A 701 39.78 58.20 -8.70
N MET A 702 39.25 59.39 -9.02
CA MET A 702 38.81 59.75 -10.37
C MET A 702 39.97 59.92 -11.37
N GLY A 703 41.22 59.93 -10.89
CA GLY A 703 42.39 60.09 -11.74
C GLY A 703 42.61 61.52 -12.25
N LEU A 704 41.92 62.50 -11.68
CA LEU A 704 42.04 63.92 -12.03
C LEU A 704 43.38 64.48 -11.53
N PHE A 705 43.61 64.41 -10.22
CA PHE A 705 44.78 65.02 -9.57
C PHE A 705 45.25 64.19 -8.37
N ASN A 706 46.57 64.09 -8.19
CA ASN A 706 47.10 63.80 -6.86
C ASN A 706 46.91 65.06 -6.02
N SER A 707 46.19 64.93 -4.92
CA SER A 707 45.88 66.08 -4.08
C SER A 707 45.93 65.74 -2.60
N GLN A 708 46.25 66.75 -1.80
CA GLN A 708 46.28 66.71 -0.34
C GLN A 708 45.44 67.86 0.19
N GLY A 709 44.90 67.72 1.41
CA GLY A 709 44.05 68.75 1.98
C GLY A 709 42.91 68.21 2.82
N THR A 710 41.91 69.05 3.04
CA THR A 710 40.79 68.81 3.93
C THR A 710 39.46 69.22 3.29
N GLY A 711 38.38 68.67 3.87
CA GLY A 711 37.01 69.01 3.55
C GLY A 711 36.28 67.91 2.78
N THR A 712 34.95 67.99 2.83
CA THR A 712 34.06 66.91 2.43
C THR A 712 32.93 67.43 1.56
N LEU A 713 32.45 66.59 0.65
CA LEU A 713 31.41 66.90 -0.32
C LEU A 713 30.17 66.04 -0.07
N ASN A 714 29.00 66.62 -0.32
CA ASN A 714 27.70 65.97 -0.26
C ASN A 714 26.94 66.22 -1.55
N GLY A 715 26.03 65.33 -1.92
CA GLY A 715 25.15 65.56 -3.07
C GLY A 715 24.66 64.27 -3.68
N ARG A 716 24.44 64.29 -4.99
CA ARG A 716 23.94 63.12 -5.71
C ARG A 716 24.58 63.00 -7.09
N ILE A 717 24.78 61.75 -7.52
CA ILE A 717 25.33 61.39 -8.81
C ILE A 717 24.33 60.46 -9.50
N PRO A 718 23.47 60.97 -10.40
CA PRO A 718 22.63 60.15 -11.25
C PRO A 718 23.50 59.41 -12.27
N VAL A 719 23.41 58.09 -12.26
CA VAL A 719 24.15 57.18 -13.15
C VAL A 719 23.15 56.51 -14.09
N ILE A 720 23.46 56.56 -15.38
CA ILE A 720 22.70 55.91 -16.44
C ILE A 720 23.62 54.86 -17.06
N TYR A 721 23.16 53.61 -17.09
CA TYR A 721 23.83 52.55 -17.82
C TYR A 721 22.94 52.10 -18.98
N SER A 722 23.44 52.21 -20.21
CA SER A 722 22.74 51.80 -21.43
C SER A 722 23.74 51.34 -22.47
N ASP A 723 23.46 50.21 -23.13
CA ASP A 723 24.26 49.65 -24.23
C ASP A 723 25.76 49.54 -23.96
N GLY A 724 26.15 49.30 -22.71
CA GLY A 724 27.54 49.14 -22.35
C GLY A 724 28.29 50.43 -22.04
N ASN A 725 27.60 51.57 -22.04
CA ASN A 725 28.17 52.85 -21.64
C ASN A 725 27.57 53.32 -20.31
N ILE A 726 28.41 53.95 -19.49
CA ILE A 726 28.00 54.65 -18.28
C ILE A 726 27.99 56.14 -18.59
N ALA A 727 26.87 56.78 -18.30
CA ALA A 727 26.68 58.22 -18.44
C ALA A 727 26.23 58.83 -17.11
N PHE A 728 26.56 60.10 -16.92
CA PHE A 728 26.13 60.88 -15.77
C PHE A 728 25.25 62.04 -16.26
N ASP A 729 24.11 62.23 -15.62
CA ASP A 729 23.18 63.32 -15.96
C ASP A 729 23.02 64.24 -14.76
N ASN A 730 23.61 65.44 -14.85
CA ASN A 730 23.50 66.49 -13.85
C ASN A 730 23.84 66.04 -12.41
N GLY A 731 24.92 65.25 -12.29
CA GLY A 731 25.48 64.91 -11.00
C GLY A 731 26.11 66.13 -10.36
N PHE A 732 25.96 66.29 -9.04
CA PHE A 732 26.61 67.38 -8.33
C PHE A 732 27.01 66.97 -6.91
N LEU A 733 28.15 67.49 -6.49
CA LEU A 733 28.67 67.38 -5.14
C LEU A 733 29.10 68.76 -4.66
N PHE A 734 28.76 69.15 -3.44
CA PHE A 734 29.12 70.45 -2.88
C PHE A 734 29.68 70.29 -1.47
N SER A 735 30.62 71.15 -1.10
CA SER A 735 31.17 71.20 0.25
C SER A 735 30.09 71.55 1.26
N THR A 736 30.12 70.93 2.44
CA THR A 736 29.21 71.30 3.53
C THR A 736 29.24 72.83 3.76
N PRO A 737 28.10 73.54 3.63
CA PRO A 737 28.07 74.99 3.77
C PRO A 737 28.73 75.46 5.07
N GLY A 738 29.58 76.48 4.97
CA GLY A 738 30.30 77.06 6.13
C GLY A 738 31.49 76.26 6.66
N SER A 739 31.79 75.07 6.10
CA SER A 739 32.86 74.19 6.60
C SER A 739 34.22 74.42 5.94
N GLY A 740 34.26 75.05 4.76
CA GLY A 740 35.48 75.31 3.99
C GLY A 740 36.39 74.08 3.81
N GLY A 741 37.62 74.33 3.40
CA GLY A 741 38.65 73.31 3.40
C GLY A 741 39.91 73.78 2.68
N LYS A 742 40.86 72.87 2.56
CA LYS A 742 42.13 73.12 1.89
C LYS A 742 42.32 72.12 0.76
N VAL A 743 42.83 72.56 -0.38
CA VAL A 743 43.21 71.66 -1.48
C VAL A 743 44.57 72.07 -2.03
N MET A 744 45.45 71.08 -2.16
CA MET A 744 46.78 71.20 -2.72
C MET A 744 46.88 70.18 -3.85
N ILE A 745 46.95 70.67 -5.08
CA ILE A 745 47.07 69.85 -6.29
C ILE A 745 48.54 69.72 -6.68
N GLU A 746 49.04 68.49 -6.71
CA GLU A 746 50.35 68.17 -7.25
C GLU A 746 50.30 68.23 -8.79
N ASN A 747 51.36 68.76 -9.41
CA ASN A 747 51.46 68.88 -10.88
C ASN A 747 50.26 69.58 -11.54
N ALA A 748 49.79 70.69 -10.94
CA ALA A 748 48.72 71.53 -11.49
C ALA A 748 48.97 72.04 -12.94
N GLY A 749 50.20 71.93 -13.45
CA GLY A 749 50.56 72.22 -14.84
C GLY A 749 49.75 71.46 -15.90
N ARG A 750 49.04 70.40 -15.53
CA ARG A 750 48.09 69.71 -16.43
C ARG A 750 46.87 70.56 -16.80
N ILE A 751 46.56 71.61 -16.03
CA ILE A 751 45.41 72.51 -16.25
C ILE A 751 45.64 73.43 -17.46
N THR A 752 46.89 73.83 -17.71
CA THR A 752 47.28 74.70 -18.85
C THR A 752 47.84 73.91 -20.04
N ALA A 753 47.91 72.58 -19.94
CA ALA A 753 48.49 71.74 -20.97
C ALA A 753 47.71 71.83 -22.30
N GLY A 754 48.41 72.14 -23.38
CA GLY A 754 47.81 72.27 -24.72
C GLY A 754 47.21 73.64 -25.04
N ILE A 755 47.31 74.62 -24.13
CA ILE A 755 46.84 75.99 -24.35
C ILE A 755 48.02 76.88 -24.78
N PRO A 756 47.90 77.61 -25.91
CA PRO A 756 48.94 78.55 -26.35
C PRO A 756 49.20 79.65 -25.30
N MET A 757 50.48 79.88 -24.98
CA MET A 757 50.92 80.84 -23.95
C MET A 757 50.51 82.29 -24.25
N ASP A 758 50.28 82.61 -25.53
CA ASP A 758 49.88 83.92 -26.05
C ASP A 758 48.35 84.14 -26.03
N SER A 759 47.56 83.13 -25.64
CA SER A 759 46.11 83.28 -25.53
C SER A 759 45.70 84.03 -24.25
N PRO A 760 44.69 84.91 -24.30
CA PRO A 760 44.14 85.56 -23.10
C PRO A 760 43.63 84.58 -22.03
N GLN A 761 43.25 83.37 -22.44
CA GLN A 761 42.77 82.28 -21.59
C GLN A 761 43.92 81.66 -20.78
N PHE A 762 45.15 81.64 -21.32
CA PHE A 762 46.31 81.06 -20.65
C PHE A 762 46.62 81.78 -19.33
N VAL A 763 46.58 83.12 -19.30
CA VAL A 763 46.87 83.91 -18.10
C VAL A 763 45.91 83.59 -16.95
N GLN A 764 44.61 83.41 -17.24
CA GLN A 764 43.61 83.06 -16.23
C GLN A 764 43.84 81.64 -15.68
N LEU A 765 44.20 80.70 -16.54
CA LEU A 765 44.49 79.33 -16.15
C LEU A 765 45.85 79.17 -15.46
N ASP A 766 46.84 80.01 -15.77
CA ASP A 766 48.13 80.06 -15.06
C ASP A 766 47.93 80.56 -13.61
N ILE A 767 47.08 81.57 -13.40
CA ILE A 767 46.68 82.01 -12.05
C ILE A 767 45.96 80.88 -11.31
N ALA A 768 44.99 80.22 -11.95
CA ALA A 768 44.27 79.10 -11.36
C ALA A 768 45.21 77.92 -11.01
N GLN A 769 46.12 77.58 -11.91
CA GLN A 769 47.14 76.54 -11.73
C GLN A 769 48.04 76.85 -10.53
N GLU A 770 48.58 78.07 -10.44
CA GLU A 770 49.44 78.47 -9.34
C GLU A 770 48.67 78.55 -8.01
N ALA A 771 47.42 79.03 -8.04
CA ALA A 771 46.53 79.06 -6.88
C ALA A 771 46.27 77.64 -6.32
N LEU A 772 45.99 76.67 -7.18
CA LEU A 772 45.66 75.30 -6.79
C LEU A 772 46.83 74.50 -6.23
N LYS A 773 48.07 75.00 -6.32
CA LYS A 773 49.20 74.40 -5.61
C LYS A 773 49.03 74.46 -4.09
N ASP A 774 48.27 75.43 -3.57
CA ASP A 774 47.99 75.59 -2.14
C ASP A 774 46.79 76.55 -1.93
N PHE A 775 45.56 76.00 -1.86
CA PHE A 775 44.33 76.79 -1.90
C PHE A 775 43.40 76.53 -0.70
N ASP A 776 42.99 77.60 -0.02
CA ASP A 776 41.97 77.56 1.04
C ASP A 776 40.61 77.96 0.46
N TYR A 777 39.69 77.01 0.34
CA TYR A 777 38.35 77.25 -0.19
C TYR A 777 37.33 77.47 0.92
N LYS A 778 36.39 78.39 0.68
CA LYS A 778 35.17 78.60 1.48
C LYS A 778 34.09 77.60 1.09
N TRP A 779 33.95 77.34 -0.20
CA TRP A 779 33.09 76.30 -0.73
C TRP A 779 33.67 75.70 -2.02
N ALA A 780 33.32 74.45 -2.26
CA ALA A 780 33.65 73.69 -3.45
C ALA A 780 32.38 73.09 -4.04
N LYS A 781 32.29 73.02 -5.36
CA LYS A 781 31.22 72.34 -6.08
C LYS A 781 31.81 71.59 -7.26
N LEU A 782 31.42 70.33 -7.42
CA LEU A 782 31.70 69.49 -8.57
C LEU A 782 30.39 69.20 -9.30
N ILE A 783 30.41 69.31 -10.63
CA ILE A 783 29.28 68.94 -11.50
C ILE A 783 29.78 67.88 -12.48
N PHE A 784 29.00 66.82 -12.67
CA PHE A 784 29.33 65.66 -13.50
C PHE A 784 28.27 65.53 -14.60
N ASN A 785 28.70 65.59 -15.85
CA ASN A 785 27.86 65.33 -17.02
C ASN A 785 28.61 64.47 -18.02
N SER A 786 27.90 63.58 -18.70
CA SER A 786 28.44 62.85 -19.84
C SER A 786 27.90 63.43 -21.14
N PHE A 787 28.79 63.64 -22.10
CA PHE A 787 28.42 63.94 -23.48
C PHE A 787 29.25 63.02 -24.38
N GLU A 788 28.56 62.23 -25.21
CA GLU A 788 29.14 61.11 -25.94
C GLU A 788 29.92 60.18 -24.98
N ASP A 789 31.20 59.92 -25.23
CA ASP A 789 32.03 59.03 -24.42
C ASP A 789 32.87 59.75 -23.35
N MET A 790 32.73 61.07 -23.25
CA MET A 790 33.48 61.90 -22.30
C MET A 790 32.65 62.26 -21.06
N LEU A 791 33.30 62.14 -19.90
CA LEU A 791 32.84 62.70 -18.63
C LEU A 791 33.41 64.10 -18.47
N TYR A 792 32.52 65.07 -18.41
CA TYR A 792 32.79 66.47 -18.11
C TYR A 792 32.62 66.68 -16.61
N VAL A 793 33.72 67.01 -15.94
CA VAL A 793 33.75 67.38 -14.53
C VAL A 793 34.05 68.86 -14.44
N ASN A 794 33.07 69.64 -14.02
CA ASN A 794 33.26 71.05 -13.71
C ASN A 794 33.54 71.18 -12.21
N MET A 795 34.69 71.78 -11.86
CA MET A 795 35.09 72.04 -10.48
C MET A 795 35.10 73.55 -10.21
N GLU A 796 34.14 74.01 -9.42
CA GLU A 796 34.06 75.37 -8.92
C GLU A 796 34.61 75.45 -7.49
N LEU A 797 35.54 76.36 -7.25
CA LEU A 797 36.12 76.63 -5.93
C LEU A 797 36.08 78.13 -5.67
N ASP A 798 35.49 78.57 -4.56
CA ASP A 798 35.59 79.95 -4.10
C ASP A 798 36.46 79.99 -2.85
N GLY A 799 37.49 80.83 -2.86
CA GLY A 799 38.48 80.81 -1.79
C GLY A 799 39.59 81.79 -2.01
N LYS A 800 40.75 81.49 -1.42
CA LYS A 800 41.98 82.25 -1.62
C LYS A 800 43.19 81.32 -1.65
N PRO A 801 44.23 81.64 -2.43
CA PRO A 801 45.52 80.98 -2.31
C PRO A 801 46.10 81.17 -0.90
N SER A 802 46.71 80.12 -0.33
CA SER A 802 47.37 80.21 0.98
C SER A 802 48.69 80.99 0.92
N LYS A 803 49.27 81.17 -0.28
CA LYS A 803 50.54 81.83 -0.54
C LYS A 803 50.37 83.02 -1.50
N LEU A 804 51.34 83.95 -1.47
CA LEU A 804 51.45 84.99 -2.49
C LEU A 804 51.63 84.33 -3.86
N LEU A 805 50.87 84.78 -4.86
CA LEU A 805 51.03 84.29 -6.23
C LEU A 805 51.98 85.21 -7.00
N PRO A 806 52.83 84.68 -7.92
CA PRO A 806 53.81 85.45 -8.68
C PRO A 806 53.15 86.22 -9.83
N PHE A 807 52.14 87.04 -9.52
CA PHE A 807 51.45 87.88 -10.48
C PHE A 807 51.26 89.30 -9.94
N GLU A 808 51.24 90.29 -10.83
CA GLU A 808 50.92 91.68 -10.52
C GLU A 808 49.87 92.22 -11.48
N TYR A 809 48.93 93.01 -10.97
CA TYR A 809 47.94 93.69 -11.80
C TYR A 809 48.61 94.87 -12.53
N ARG A 810 48.60 94.84 -13.87
CA ARG A 810 49.06 95.96 -14.71
C ARG A 810 47.86 96.71 -15.24
N LYS A 811 47.72 97.95 -14.79
CA LYS A 811 46.59 98.82 -15.14
C LYS A 811 46.53 99.10 -16.65
N GLU A 812 47.67 99.15 -17.36
CA GLU A 812 47.69 99.36 -18.81
C GLU A 812 47.16 98.15 -19.61
N LEU A 813 47.32 96.94 -19.07
CA LEU A 813 46.91 95.69 -19.72
C LEU A 813 45.54 95.19 -19.24
N GLY A 814 44.96 95.85 -18.23
CA GLY A 814 43.66 95.46 -17.65
C GLY A 814 43.66 94.07 -17.02
N GLY A 815 44.83 93.55 -16.62
CA GLY A 815 44.97 92.16 -16.18
C GLY A 815 46.22 91.90 -15.36
N PHE A 816 46.32 90.68 -14.85
CA PHE A 816 47.48 90.20 -14.11
C PHE A 816 48.56 89.67 -15.07
N ILE A 817 49.83 89.99 -14.82
CA ILE A 817 50.97 89.41 -15.52
C ILE A 817 51.83 88.62 -14.55
N ARG A 818 52.45 87.53 -15.02
CA ARG A 818 53.39 86.75 -14.22
C ARG A 818 54.67 87.57 -14.01
N VAL A 819 55.18 87.60 -12.78
CA VAL A 819 56.42 88.29 -12.39
C VAL A 819 57.49 87.28 -11.98
N ASP A 820 58.77 87.66 -12.14
CA ASP A 820 59.90 86.84 -11.71
C ASP A 820 60.16 86.96 -10.20
N ALA A 821 61.19 86.27 -9.71
CA ALA A 821 61.53 86.22 -8.29
C ALA A 821 61.98 87.56 -7.68
N SER A 822 62.11 88.64 -8.47
CA SER A 822 62.45 89.98 -7.97
C SER A 822 61.26 90.74 -7.40
N SER A 823 60.02 90.30 -7.66
CA SER A 823 58.79 90.85 -7.07
C SER A 823 58.22 89.93 -5.98
N PRO A 824 57.67 90.49 -4.87
CA PRO A 824 56.97 89.69 -3.86
C PRO A 824 55.65 89.07 -4.36
N GLY A 825 55.18 89.44 -5.56
CA GLY A 825 53.90 88.99 -6.11
C GLY A 825 52.68 89.67 -5.47
N SER A 826 51.48 89.11 -5.68
CA SER A 826 50.22 89.67 -5.16
C SER A 826 49.55 88.76 -4.12
N SER A 827 48.94 89.39 -3.11
CA SER A 827 48.04 88.74 -2.16
C SER A 827 46.60 88.80 -2.67
N PHE A 828 46.03 87.64 -2.98
CA PHE A 828 44.64 87.54 -3.41
C PHE A 828 43.71 87.32 -2.20
N GLN A 829 42.75 88.22 -1.98
CA GLN A 829 41.80 88.15 -0.87
C GLN A 829 40.56 87.28 -1.17
N GLY A 830 40.36 86.93 -2.45
CA GLY A 830 39.28 86.06 -2.92
C GLY A 830 39.41 85.83 -4.42
N ILE A 831 39.32 84.57 -4.85
CA ILE A 831 39.27 84.15 -6.25
C ILE A 831 38.22 83.05 -6.37
N LYS A 832 37.36 83.16 -7.40
CA LYS A 832 36.55 82.04 -7.87
C LYS A 832 37.31 81.33 -8.98
N LEU A 833 37.61 80.06 -8.78
CA LEU A 833 38.24 79.18 -9.75
C LEU A 833 37.17 78.29 -10.37
N ASP A 834 37.20 78.17 -11.70
CA ASP A 834 36.31 77.33 -12.48
C ASP A 834 37.19 76.48 -13.40
N VAL A 835 37.25 75.18 -13.11
CA VAL A 835 38.14 74.23 -13.79
C VAL A 835 37.29 73.17 -14.48
N ASN A 836 37.34 73.17 -15.81
CA ASN A 836 36.67 72.18 -16.64
C ASN A 836 37.62 71.04 -17.00
N LEU A 837 37.23 69.82 -16.69
CA LEU A 837 38.02 68.62 -16.87
C LEU A 837 37.25 67.63 -17.73
N ASN A 838 37.89 67.16 -18.81
CA ASN A 838 37.30 66.20 -19.72
C ASN A 838 38.04 64.87 -19.56
N LEU A 839 37.29 63.82 -19.25
CA LEU A 839 37.82 62.48 -19.01
C LEU A 839 37.19 61.48 -19.99
N PRO A 840 37.99 60.65 -20.70
CA PRO A 840 37.46 59.56 -21.52
C PRO A 840 37.02 58.39 -20.62
N PHE A 841 35.96 58.61 -19.84
CA PHE A 841 35.55 57.71 -18.75
C PHE A 841 35.24 56.30 -19.25
N ASN A 842 34.46 56.16 -20.33
CA ASN A 842 34.08 54.84 -20.85
C ASN A 842 35.27 54.08 -21.48
N GLU A 843 36.22 54.79 -22.12
CA GLU A 843 37.44 54.18 -22.67
C GLU A 843 38.37 53.64 -21.58
N VAL A 844 38.47 54.36 -20.46
CA VAL A 844 39.33 53.99 -19.33
C VAL A 844 38.67 52.91 -18.47
N MET A 845 37.38 53.04 -18.21
CA MET A 845 36.69 52.13 -17.32
C MET A 845 36.53 50.75 -17.94
N LYS A 846 36.30 50.62 -19.27
CA LYS A 846 36.04 49.37 -20.03
C LYS A 846 35.00 48.41 -19.40
N PHE A 847 34.35 48.86 -18.34
CA PHE A 847 33.50 48.11 -17.43
C PHE A 847 32.09 47.95 -18.01
N GLY A 848 31.61 48.96 -18.75
CA GLY A 848 30.24 49.00 -19.20
C GLY A 848 29.90 47.95 -20.28
N ASN A 849 30.73 47.74 -21.30
CA ASN A 849 30.44 46.79 -22.39
C ASN A 849 30.28 45.33 -21.92
N LYS A 850 30.91 44.97 -20.80
CA LYS A 850 30.85 43.61 -20.21
C LYS A 850 29.77 43.47 -19.12
N LEU A 851 29.32 44.55 -18.50
CA LEU A 851 28.13 44.53 -17.63
C LEU A 851 26.89 43.99 -18.38
N LYS A 852 26.84 44.15 -19.71
CA LYS A 852 25.72 43.71 -20.54
C LYS A 852 25.51 42.20 -20.50
N SER A 853 26.55 41.39 -20.33
CA SER A 853 26.44 39.93 -20.22
C SER A 853 26.13 39.44 -18.80
N ILE A 854 26.25 40.32 -17.80
CA ILE A 854 25.93 40.03 -16.40
C ILE A 854 24.48 40.44 -16.08
N LEU A 855 23.99 41.51 -16.71
CA LEU A 855 22.66 42.07 -16.48
C LEU A 855 21.55 41.47 -17.37
N ASN A 856 21.92 40.69 -18.39
CA ASN A 856 21.03 39.94 -19.31
C ASN A 856 21.33 38.46 -19.24
#